data_AF-A0A7C3MR51-F1
#
_entry.id   AF-A0A7C3MR51-F1
#
_cell.length_a   1.000
_cell.length_b   1.000
_cell.length_c   1.000
_cell.angle_alpha   90.00
_cell.angle_beta   90.00
_cell.angle_gamma   90.00
#
_symmetry.space_group_name_H-M   'P 1'
#
loop_
_entity.id
_entity.type
_entity.pdbx_description
1 polymer ?
#
loop_
_entity_poly.entity_id
_entity_poly.type
_entity_poly.pdbx_seq_one_letter_code
_entity_poly.pdbx_strand_id
1 'polypeptide(L)'
;MHGCSWGERLRDDRYTLAPLEKRGRTLVRKARTVFVGRQHETEELLAGLEEVVGGHGRLFVIDGEPGIGKTRLAEELAVHAPEHGALVLWSRCWKASQAPAYWPWVQLVRACLRAAQGSEIISLAEPAISDIAQILPEACESLCEPGLRPNPAPSDPEQARFRLFDAICTIFRIASNARPLVLVLDDLGAADRASLLLLSFFVRELHHCRILVVVTYRDAEVRGSLALAEAIGDLAREGTHIRLRGLDDRQVGELIEAETGERPDAQALAAVCCATGGNPFFVQSIAKLVPVQDLACIARKWPETRRMRLANGLAAAVGAHLAPLSERAKKLLVVAAVAGREFQAEVLETATGLEREALYAALSQAEDYGLISEFPDSPGRYRFVHSLVADTLYEGLTSVERARLHIRIGEALEAIAGQGSNAPLAELARHFFEGARAGGYERALHYAEIAAGRATAMSAFEEAARFYQMALASIKMTAKVDEHRRCELMLMMGEAQNRCADYMGARDTFVQAAELAARLGSLEMLAHAALGYPGLQWDVSPDGNQQAIELLERALRAFPERDDPWRAMLMARLASELYHRPSAAGRREKLSRRAVEMARKIGDQRALLAILGHRDLTLSGPDTLQARLANAHEMMQVAEKIGSEIGRYMAFLSRAICYRHLGDVRKAEAEAEAMGMVARMTRLPVCNWGTQCFAACRGLMEGRYSEAEESARECLKFAQRMRGCEADDLFWPAMIDTMREQGRLAELEPMAARTVERCPAQPAFRALHALVNCGLGRKQLARADFELLAAHDFTDLPRDNTFLACAVALAQVCAALEDRTRAEQLIRLLSPYADLNAVFGPLASFGSMARYLGILAVTACRFDEAENWFRKALAFNGRMNARPYLASTLVDYAEMLIRKGSQRDFAKATEFLASAQEISEAVGMRALAYRIDEIARRTASASANAAVSEVPERKVVNGAAAGAEQAPRAPRARVLELVAGRGPRRAGISEPGSLSSDTSHAAVSDDAANHAIFRRDGDYWTISYEGKVFRLKHLKGLDCLAYLLSHPATEVHSSGLAAVMNKLPSGDGPAVLDSQGDGGSAADLGDAGPILDDKAKNSYRHRLMELREELEQAKRIGDLGRAERAEREIDFVTEELSRAVGLGGRDRRAASAVERARLSVTKAIKSVVAKISQYDRELGDHLSTTVRTGTFCSYKPDPRYPIVWKLD
;
A
#
# COMPACT_ATOMS: atom_id res chain seq x y z
N MET A 1 20.08 36.80 -21.45
CA MET A 1 18.88 36.94 -22.29
C MET A 1 19.06 36.12 -23.57
N HIS A 2 19.21 34.79 -23.42
CA HIS A 2 19.15 33.84 -24.53
C HIS A 2 18.24 32.71 -24.07
N GLY A 3 17.08 32.56 -24.72
CA GLY A 3 16.21 31.42 -24.54
C GLY A 3 16.37 30.49 -25.74
N CYS A 4 16.58 29.20 -25.49
CA CYS A 4 16.51 28.17 -26.52
C CYS A 4 15.24 27.34 -26.26
N SER A 5 14.22 27.52 -27.12
CA SER A 5 12.99 26.73 -27.07
C SER A 5 13.26 25.30 -27.55
N TRP A 6 13.33 24.35 -26.62
CA TRP A 6 13.42 22.92 -26.94
C TRP A 6 12.10 22.32 -27.49
N GLY A 7 11.06 23.13 -27.70
CA GLY A 7 9.72 22.67 -28.10
C GLY A 7 9.43 22.63 -29.61
N GLU A 8 10.27 23.22 -30.47
CA GLU A 8 9.89 23.50 -31.87
C GLU A 8 10.65 22.67 -32.93
N ARG A 9 11.58 21.80 -32.54
CA ARG A 9 12.41 20.99 -33.48
C ARG A 9 11.88 19.58 -33.81
N LEU A 10 10.68 19.22 -33.38
CA LEU A 10 10.08 17.89 -33.58
C LEU A 10 8.89 17.88 -34.56
N ARG A 11 8.86 18.80 -35.54
CA ARG A 11 7.83 18.90 -36.60
C ARG A 11 8.38 19.40 -37.95
N ASP A 12 9.38 18.72 -38.51
CA ASP A 12 9.77 18.86 -39.92
C ASP A 12 10.11 17.47 -40.48
N ASP A 13 9.35 16.99 -41.48
CA ASP A 13 9.33 15.60 -41.98
C ASP A 13 10.55 15.25 -42.88
N ARG A 14 11.75 15.71 -42.52
CA ARG A 14 12.93 15.70 -43.42
C ARG A 14 14.24 15.19 -42.79
N TYR A 15 14.13 14.31 -41.80
CA TYR A 15 15.27 13.55 -41.25
C TYR A 15 15.11 12.04 -41.50
N THR A 16 15.49 11.62 -42.70
CA THR A 16 15.56 10.20 -43.09
C THR A 16 16.77 9.54 -42.39
N LEU A 17 16.55 9.00 -41.18
CA LEU A 17 17.57 8.25 -40.44
C LEU A 17 18.15 7.12 -41.31
N ALA A 18 19.47 7.00 -41.33
CA ALA A 18 20.15 5.93 -42.05
C ALA A 18 19.76 4.54 -41.47
N PRO A 19 19.52 3.51 -42.30
CA PRO A 19 19.11 2.19 -41.80
C PRO A 19 20.15 1.56 -40.88
N LEU A 20 19.70 1.01 -39.75
CA LEU A 20 20.52 0.19 -38.85
C LEU A 20 20.84 -1.16 -39.52
N GLU A 21 21.91 -1.20 -40.33
CA GLU A 21 22.29 -2.37 -41.13
C GLU A 21 22.58 -3.62 -40.27
N LYS A 22 21.72 -4.64 -40.40
CA LYS A 22 21.91 -6.12 -40.33
C LYS A 22 22.92 -6.77 -39.35
N ARG A 23 23.61 -6.06 -38.47
CA ARG A 23 24.60 -6.59 -37.50
C ARG A 23 24.01 -6.86 -36.11
N GLY A 24 22.83 -6.34 -35.81
CA GLY A 24 22.06 -6.66 -34.60
C GLY A 24 21.35 -8.02 -34.64
N ARG A 25 22.08 -9.11 -34.93
CA ARG A 25 21.58 -10.49 -34.78
C ARG A 25 21.96 -11.04 -33.40
N THR A 26 21.19 -10.68 -32.38
CA THR A 26 21.10 -11.53 -31.17
C THR A 26 20.64 -12.91 -31.62
N LEU A 27 21.43 -13.96 -31.37
CA LEU A 27 21.20 -15.27 -31.97
C LEU A 27 20.01 -16.00 -31.30
N VAL A 28 18.80 -15.70 -31.78
CA VAL A 28 17.61 -16.52 -31.51
C VAL A 28 17.91 -17.94 -32.02
N ARG A 29 17.92 -18.90 -31.08
CA ARG A 29 18.29 -20.28 -31.34
C ARG A 29 17.36 -20.88 -32.39
N LYS A 30 17.90 -21.21 -33.58
CA LYS A 30 17.15 -22.00 -34.56
C LYS A 30 16.87 -23.38 -33.95
N ALA A 31 15.65 -23.56 -33.44
CA ALA A 31 15.32 -24.67 -32.58
C ALA A 31 15.47 -26.01 -33.31
N ARG A 32 16.10 -26.99 -32.66
CA ARG A 32 16.20 -28.38 -33.15
C ARG A 32 14.96 -29.22 -32.82
N THR A 33 13.93 -28.61 -32.25
CA THR A 33 12.71 -29.25 -31.73
C THR A 33 11.49 -28.49 -32.24
N VAL A 34 10.48 -29.20 -32.73
CA VAL A 34 9.24 -28.61 -33.25
C VAL A 34 8.49 -27.85 -32.14
N PHE A 35 7.90 -26.70 -32.47
CA PHE A 35 6.96 -26.01 -31.58
C PHE A 35 5.54 -26.55 -31.86
N VAL A 36 4.88 -27.08 -30.84
CA VAL A 36 3.63 -27.84 -30.97
C VAL A 36 2.52 -27.21 -30.12
N GLY A 37 1.32 -27.13 -30.69
CA GLY A 37 0.20 -26.35 -30.13
C GLY A 37 0.43 -24.84 -30.19
N ARG A 38 -0.22 -24.09 -29.30
CA ARG A 38 -0.05 -22.64 -29.08
C ARG A 38 -0.39 -21.72 -30.26
N GLN A 39 -1.15 -22.16 -31.25
CA GLN A 39 -1.52 -21.34 -32.42
C GLN A 39 -2.17 -20.01 -31.99
N HIS A 40 -3.22 -20.08 -31.17
CA HIS A 40 -3.96 -18.90 -30.72
C HIS A 40 -3.10 -17.94 -29.88
N GLU A 41 -2.33 -18.45 -28.91
CA GLU A 41 -1.42 -17.61 -28.11
C GLU A 41 -0.26 -17.03 -28.92
N THR A 42 0.05 -17.59 -30.10
CA THR A 42 1.08 -17.05 -31.02
C THR A 42 0.48 -16.00 -31.96
N GLU A 43 -0.72 -16.26 -32.50
CA GLU A 43 -1.49 -15.29 -33.31
C GLU A 43 -1.75 -13.99 -32.55
N GLU A 44 -2.10 -14.08 -31.25
CA GLU A 44 -2.33 -12.92 -30.38
C GLU A 44 -1.05 -12.08 -30.18
N LEU A 45 0.10 -12.73 -29.96
CA LEU A 45 1.39 -12.05 -29.84
C LEU A 45 1.86 -11.41 -31.16
N LEU A 46 1.54 -12.02 -32.30
CA LEU A 46 1.86 -11.47 -33.62
C LEU A 46 0.96 -10.28 -33.98
N ALA A 47 -0.33 -10.32 -33.65
CA ALA A 47 -1.23 -9.17 -33.84
C ALA A 47 -0.73 -7.94 -33.04
N GLY A 48 -0.33 -8.13 -31.77
CA GLY A 48 0.24 -7.04 -30.97
C GLY A 48 1.63 -6.56 -31.45
N LEU A 49 2.37 -7.39 -32.20
CA LEU A 49 3.59 -6.99 -32.90
C LEU A 49 3.28 -6.11 -34.13
N GLU A 50 2.25 -6.44 -34.91
CA GLU A 50 1.80 -5.62 -36.04
C GLU A 50 1.35 -4.22 -35.59
N GLU A 51 0.59 -4.13 -34.49
CA GLU A 51 0.19 -2.84 -33.89
C GLU A 51 1.41 -2.00 -33.44
N VAL A 52 2.44 -2.66 -32.91
CA VAL A 52 3.72 -2.04 -32.50
C VAL A 52 4.55 -1.56 -33.70
N VAL A 53 4.50 -2.27 -34.83
CA VAL A 53 5.05 -1.77 -36.11
C VAL A 53 4.24 -0.55 -36.60
N GLY A 54 2.91 -0.58 -36.43
CA GLY A 54 1.99 0.49 -36.80
C GLY A 54 2.08 1.78 -35.95
N GLY A 55 2.74 1.75 -34.79
CA GLY A 55 2.96 2.93 -33.94
C GLY A 55 2.47 2.81 -32.49
N HIS A 56 1.76 1.73 -32.14
CA HIS A 56 1.05 1.60 -30.87
C HIS A 56 1.74 0.60 -29.94
N GLY A 57 2.25 1.07 -28.81
CA GLY A 57 2.92 0.20 -27.83
C GLY A 57 1.98 -0.82 -27.20
N ARG A 58 2.49 -2.01 -26.92
CA ARG A 58 1.73 -3.13 -26.34
C ARG A 58 2.50 -3.83 -25.24
N LEU A 59 1.76 -4.39 -24.28
CA LEU A 59 2.26 -5.22 -23.19
C LEU A 59 1.50 -6.55 -23.21
N PHE A 60 2.24 -7.65 -23.14
CA PHE A 60 1.73 -8.99 -22.84
C PHE A 60 2.33 -9.51 -21.54
N VAL A 61 1.49 -10.10 -20.70
CA VAL A 61 1.87 -10.70 -19.42
C VAL A 61 1.48 -12.18 -19.45
N ILE A 62 2.47 -13.06 -19.50
CA ILE A 62 2.30 -14.51 -19.75
C ILE A 62 2.49 -15.28 -18.43
N ASP A 63 1.43 -15.96 -17.97
CA ASP A 63 1.46 -16.83 -16.78
C ASP A 63 1.34 -18.33 -17.13
N GLY A 64 1.50 -19.15 -16.10
CA GLY A 64 1.33 -20.60 -16.15
C GLY A 64 2.36 -21.33 -15.30
N GLU A 65 2.30 -22.66 -15.32
CA GLU A 65 3.15 -23.52 -14.49
C GLU A 65 4.64 -23.50 -14.90
N PRO A 66 5.55 -23.99 -14.03
CA PRO A 66 6.93 -24.29 -14.42
C PRO A 66 6.95 -25.35 -15.55
N GLY A 67 7.77 -25.15 -16.58
CA GLY A 67 7.87 -26.06 -17.74
C GLY A 67 6.77 -25.92 -18.81
N ILE A 68 5.70 -25.13 -18.57
CA ILE A 68 4.49 -25.08 -19.41
C ILE A 68 4.66 -24.50 -20.83
N GLY A 69 5.82 -23.88 -21.11
CA GLY A 69 6.17 -23.31 -22.41
C GLY A 69 6.32 -21.78 -22.50
N LYS A 70 6.13 -21.02 -21.41
CA LYS A 70 6.18 -19.53 -21.42
C LYS A 70 7.38 -18.94 -22.17
N THR A 71 8.59 -19.29 -21.74
CA THR A 71 9.85 -18.87 -22.37
C THR A 71 9.94 -19.32 -23.84
N ARG A 72 9.40 -20.50 -24.18
CA ARG A 72 9.42 -21.04 -25.55
C ARG A 72 8.46 -20.28 -26.48
N LEU A 73 7.30 -19.83 -25.99
CA LEU A 73 6.38 -18.96 -26.74
C LEU A 73 7.00 -17.57 -26.99
N ALA A 74 7.67 -16.99 -26.00
CA ALA A 74 8.42 -15.75 -26.18
C ALA A 74 9.65 -15.92 -27.12
N GLU A 75 10.32 -17.09 -27.09
CA GLU A 75 11.37 -17.43 -28.06
C GLU A 75 10.82 -17.56 -29.48
N GLU A 76 9.59 -18.06 -29.65
CA GLU A 76 8.94 -18.17 -30.96
C GLU A 76 8.61 -16.80 -31.52
N LEU A 77 7.98 -15.91 -30.74
CA LEU A 77 7.80 -14.49 -31.11
C LEU A 77 9.14 -13.83 -31.49
N ALA A 78 10.24 -14.16 -30.80
CA ALA A 78 11.56 -13.64 -31.12
C ALA A 78 12.12 -14.14 -32.48
N VAL A 79 11.64 -15.26 -33.03
CA VAL A 79 11.96 -15.71 -34.40
C VAL A 79 11.25 -14.83 -35.44
N HIS A 80 9.97 -14.53 -35.22
CA HIS A 80 9.12 -13.81 -36.19
C HIS A 80 9.32 -12.29 -36.15
N ALA A 81 9.69 -11.72 -35.00
CA ALA A 81 9.84 -10.27 -34.82
C ALA A 81 10.86 -9.59 -35.76
N PRO A 82 12.04 -10.16 -36.06
CA PRO A 82 12.96 -9.61 -37.06
C PRO A 82 12.42 -9.60 -38.50
N GLU A 83 11.50 -10.50 -38.85
CA GLU A 83 10.87 -10.53 -40.18
C GLU A 83 9.90 -9.36 -40.36
N HIS A 84 9.28 -8.92 -39.26
CA HIS A 84 8.49 -7.69 -39.15
C HIS A 84 9.34 -6.43 -38.88
N GLY A 85 10.67 -6.52 -39.04
CA GLY A 85 11.61 -5.39 -38.93
C GLY A 85 12.00 -4.97 -37.50
N ALA A 86 11.50 -5.65 -36.46
CA ALA A 86 11.73 -5.25 -35.08
C ALA A 86 13.14 -5.62 -34.54
N LEU A 87 13.51 -5.04 -33.40
CA LEU A 87 14.67 -5.44 -32.60
C LEU A 87 14.22 -6.23 -31.38
N VAL A 88 14.59 -7.51 -31.30
CA VAL A 88 14.43 -8.29 -30.05
C VAL A 88 15.56 -7.96 -29.09
N LEU A 89 15.20 -7.40 -27.94
CA LEU A 89 16.06 -7.24 -26.77
C LEU A 89 15.55 -8.17 -25.67
N TRP A 90 16.34 -9.19 -25.33
CA TRP A 90 15.97 -10.17 -24.31
C TRP A 90 16.70 -9.89 -23.00
N SER A 91 15.95 -9.91 -21.89
CA SER A 91 16.50 -10.01 -20.54
C SER A 91 15.91 -11.20 -19.81
N ARG A 92 16.73 -11.84 -18.97
CA ARG A 92 16.25 -12.86 -18.02
C ARG A 92 16.37 -12.30 -16.62
N CYS A 93 15.33 -12.49 -15.82
CA CYS A 93 15.31 -12.05 -14.43
C CYS A 93 16.04 -13.08 -13.54
N TRP A 94 16.77 -12.58 -12.55
CA TRP A 94 17.57 -13.38 -11.62
C TRP A 94 17.07 -13.12 -10.22
N LYS A 95 17.05 -14.16 -9.35
CA LYS A 95 16.62 -14.03 -7.95
C LYS A 95 17.42 -12.88 -7.33
N ALA A 96 16.78 -11.87 -6.75
CA ALA A 96 17.42 -10.61 -6.35
C ALA A 96 18.75 -10.73 -5.56
N SER A 97 18.95 -11.82 -4.80
CA SER A 97 20.21 -12.15 -4.13
C SER A 97 21.36 -12.63 -5.03
N GLN A 98 21.15 -12.80 -6.34
CA GLN A 98 22.09 -13.37 -7.30
C GLN A 98 22.58 -12.37 -8.37
N ALA A 99 22.07 -11.14 -8.39
CA ALA A 99 22.37 -10.16 -9.43
C ALA A 99 22.50 -8.72 -8.86
N PRO A 100 23.10 -7.78 -9.61
CA PRO A 100 23.02 -6.35 -9.30
C PRO A 100 21.57 -5.84 -9.31
N ALA A 101 21.32 -4.70 -8.64
CA ALA A 101 20.07 -3.98 -8.82
C ALA A 101 19.87 -3.55 -10.29
N TYR A 102 18.62 -3.47 -10.75
CA TYR A 102 18.27 -3.14 -12.14
C TYR A 102 18.79 -4.12 -13.21
N TRP A 103 19.20 -5.35 -12.85
CA TRP A 103 19.89 -6.25 -13.77
C TRP A 103 19.16 -6.61 -15.09
N PRO A 104 17.82 -6.79 -15.13
CA PRO A 104 17.09 -6.94 -16.39
C PRO A 104 17.23 -5.71 -17.29
N TRP A 105 17.14 -4.52 -16.71
CA TRP A 105 17.27 -3.24 -17.41
C TRP A 105 18.70 -3.00 -17.90
N VAL A 106 19.71 -3.35 -17.10
CA VAL A 106 21.12 -3.37 -17.49
C VAL A 106 21.37 -4.29 -18.69
N GLN A 107 20.73 -5.47 -18.75
CA GLN A 107 20.79 -6.35 -19.93
C GLN A 107 20.16 -5.69 -21.17
N LEU A 108 18.93 -5.17 -21.06
CA LEU A 108 18.21 -4.54 -22.19
C LEU A 108 18.95 -3.29 -22.71
N VAL A 109 19.43 -2.41 -21.84
CA VAL A 109 20.16 -1.19 -22.22
C VAL A 109 21.49 -1.55 -22.88
N ARG A 110 22.28 -2.47 -22.30
CA ARG A 110 23.55 -2.94 -22.90
C ARG A 110 23.33 -3.56 -24.29
N ALA A 111 22.25 -4.32 -24.48
CA ALA A 111 21.89 -4.89 -25.77
C ALA A 111 21.41 -3.82 -26.79
N CYS A 112 20.62 -2.85 -26.33
CA CYS A 112 20.17 -1.71 -27.14
C CYS A 112 21.35 -0.86 -27.64
N LEU A 113 22.25 -0.46 -26.74
CA LEU A 113 23.43 0.34 -27.07
C LEU A 113 24.36 -0.39 -28.05
N ARG A 114 24.60 -1.70 -27.87
CA ARG A 114 25.34 -2.54 -28.83
C ARG A 114 24.67 -2.56 -30.21
N ALA A 115 23.34 -2.64 -30.28
CA ALA A 115 22.59 -2.61 -31.52
C ALA A 115 22.51 -1.22 -32.19
N ALA A 116 22.92 -0.16 -31.49
CA ALA A 116 22.91 1.24 -31.94
C ALA A 116 24.32 1.82 -32.20
N GLN A 117 25.39 1.03 -32.06
CA GLN A 117 26.77 1.46 -32.30
C GLN A 117 26.94 2.03 -33.72
N GLY A 118 27.48 3.25 -33.82
CA GLY A 118 27.69 3.96 -35.08
C GLY A 118 26.45 4.70 -35.63
N SER A 119 25.43 4.96 -34.79
CA SER A 119 24.22 5.70 -35.19
C SER A 119 23.95 6.95 -34.35
N GLU A 120 23.21 7.91 -34.92
CA GLU A 120 22.78 9.16 -34.26
C GLU A 120 21.91 8.94 -33.00
N ILE A 121 21.45 7.72 -32.74
CA ILE A 121 20.75 7.35 -31.50
C ILE A 121 21.62 7.65 -30.27
N ILE A 122 22.94 7.47 -30.37
CA ILE A 122 23.86 7.68 -29.25
C ILE A 122 23.95 9.17 -28.90
N SER A 123 24.09 10.06 -29.89
CA SER A 123 24.12 11.51 -29.68
C SER A 123 22.75 12.06 -29.26
N LEU A 124 21.64 11.53 -29.79
CA LEU A 124 20.29 11.89 -29.33
C LEU A 124 20.00 11.42 -27.89
N ALA A 125 20.66 10.34 -27.43
CA ALA A 125 20.52 9.79 -26.08
C ALA A 125 21.57 10.33 -25.08
N GLU A 126 22.52 11.15 -25.51
CA GLU A 126 23.70 11.54 -24.72
C GLU A 126 23.40 12.06 -23.29
N PRO A 127 22.39 12.94 -23.06
CA PRO A 127 22.02 13.36 -21.71
C PRO A 127 21.51 12.21 -20.83
N ALA A 128 20.81 11.24 -21.41
CA ALA A 128 20.28 10.07 -20.71
C ALA A 128 21.38 9.04 -20.39
N ILE A 129 22.39 8.90 -21.27
CA ILE A 129 23.56 8.05 -21.02
C ILE A 129 24.28 8.50 -19.72
N SER A 130 24.34 9.81 -19.46
CA SER A 130 24.95 10.33 -18.23
C SER A 130 24.24 9.93 -16.93
N ASP A 131 22.91 9.79 -16.91
CA ASP A 131 22.18 9.36 -15.71
C ASP A 131 22.20 7.82 -15.58
N ILE A 132 22.26 7.10 -16.71
CA ILE A 132 22.43 5.64 -16.78
C ILE A 132 23.84 5.18 -16.34
N ALA A 133 24.85 6.06 -16.40
CA ALA A 133 26.21 5.82 -15.91
C ALA A 133 26.26 5.19 -14.50
N GLN A 134 25.29 5.52 -13.64
CA GLN A 134 25.16 4.98 -12.28
C GLN A 134 24.97 3.45 -12.25
N ILE A 135 24.26 2.88 -13.24
CA ILE A 135 24.01 1.44 -13.35
C ILE A 135 24.87 0.73 -14.40
N LEU A 136 25.44 1.48 -15.35
CA LEU A 136 26.24 0.95 -16.46
C LEU A 136 27.44 1.88 -16.77
N PRO A 137 28.48 1.95 -15.92
CA PRO A 137 29.61 2.87 -16.10
C PRO A 137 30.35 2.69 -17.43
N GLU A 138 30.50 1.43 -17.86
CA GLU A 138 31.10 1.01 -19.14
C GLU A 138 30.45 1.67 -20.38
N ALA A 139 29.20 2.15 -20.29
CA ALA A 139 28.53 2.84 -21.39
C ALA A 139 29.11 4.24 -21.62
N CYS A 140 29.54 4.95 -20.57
CA CYS A 140 30.20 6.25 -20.72
C CYS A 140 31.62 6.09 -21.26
N GLU A 141 32.37 5.09 -20.78
CA GLU A 141 33.75 4.83 -21.21
C GLU A 141 33.86 4.42 -22.70
N SER A 142 32.78 3.89 -23.29
CA SER A 142 32.77 3.35 -24.65
C SER A 142 31.93 4.13 -25.68
N LEU A 143 31.11 5.11 -25.27
CA LEU A 143 30.18 5.81 -26.16
C LEU A 143 30.19 7.35 -26.04
N CYS A 144 30.80 7.94 -25.01
CA CYS A 144 30.91 9.40 -24.86
C CYS A 144 32.24 9.93 -25.42
N GLU A 145 32.24 11.14 -25.97
CA GLU A 145 33.50 11.82 -26.29
C GLU A 145 34.33 12.14 -25.02
N PRO A 146 35.68 12.14 -25.10
CA PRO A 146 36.57 12.39 -23.96
C PRO A 146 36.52 13.86 -23.52
N GLY A 147 35.47 14.21 -22.79
CA GLY A 147 35.19 15.56 -22.31
C GLY A 147 33.85 15.71 -21.60
N LEU A 148 32.88 14.82 -21.86
CA LEU A 148 31.61 14.84 -21.15
C LEU A 148 31.81 14.53 -19.66
N ARG A 149 31.40 15.48 -18.81
CA ARG A 149 31.30 15.26 -17.37
C ARG A 149 29.92 14.68 -17.07
N PRO A 150 29.80 13.64 -16.23
CA PRO A 150 28.49 13.19 -15.79
C PRO A 150 27.76 14.34 -15.10
N ASN A 151 26.46 14.45 -15.36
CA ASN A 151 25.56 15.38 -14.70
C ASN A 151 25.76 15.29 -13.17
N PRO A 152 25.84 16.43 -12.45
CA PRO A 152 25.94 16.39 -11.01
C PRO A 152 24.77 15.59 -10.43
N ALA A 153 25.11 14.59 -9.61
CA ALA A 153 24.13 13.81 -8.87
C ALA A 153 23.22 14.78 -8.09
N PRO A 154 21.89 14.64 -8.15
CA PRO A 154 21.00 15.56 -7.47
C PRO A 154 21.22 15.44 -5.95
N SER A 155 20.99 16.53 -5.22
CA SER A 155 21.07 16.50 -3.75
C SER A 155 20.01 15.60 -3.11
N ASP A 156 18.98 15.24 -3.87
CA ASP A 156 17.90 14.33 -3.48
C ASP A 156 18.01 12.98 -4.22
N PRO A 157 18.12 11.85 -3.49
CA PRO A 157 18.16 10.52 -4.08
C PRO A 157 16.84 10.04 -4.70
N GLU A 158 15.67 10.60 -4.38
CA GLU A 158 14.44 10.26 -5.12
C GLU A 158 14.49 10.81 -6.56
N GLN A 159 14.93 12.06 -6.72
CA GLN A 159 15.21 12.68 -8.02
C GLN A 159 16.31 11.94 -8.79
N ALA A 160 17.30 11.34 -8.12
CA ALA A 160 18.30 10.47 -8.76
C ALA A 160 17.63 9.21 -9.34
N ARG A 161 16.83 8.51 -8.54
CA ARG A 161 16.05 7.34 -8.97
C ARG A 161 15.14 7.67 -10.15
N PHE A 162 14.45 8.82 -10.09
CA PHE A 162 13.60 9.26 -11.19
C PHE A 162 14.40 9.55 -12.47
N ARG A 163 15.51 10.31 -12.39
CA ARG A 163 16.35 10.60 -13.57
C ARG A 163 16.85 9.32 -14.23
N LEU A 164 17.28 8.35 -13.43
CA LEU A 164 17.65 7.01 -13.93
C LEU A 164 16.48 6.32 -14.67
N PHE A 165 15.27 6.37 -14.12
CA PHE A 165 14.08 5.75 -14.71
C PHE A 165 13.71 6.41 -16.06
N ASP A 166 13.64 7.75 -16.12
CA ASP A 166 13.29 8.49 -17.34
C ASP A 166 14.39 8.44 -18.41
N ALA A 167 15.66 8.35 -18.01
CA ALA A 167 16.77 8.11 -18.92
C ALA A 167 16.62 6.76 -19.64
N ILE A 168 16.29 5.69 -18.88
CA ILE A 168 16.08 4.34 -19.44
C ILE A 168 14.86 4.33 -20.38
N CYS A 169 13.74 4.94 -19.97
CA CYS A 169 12.58 5.16 -20.86
C CYS A 169 12.96 5.91 -22.13
N THR A 170 13.77 6.95 -22.01
CA THR A 170 14.18 7.82 -23.13
C THR A 170 15.08 7.09 -24.13
N ILE A 171 16.04 6.26 -23.68
CA ILE A 171 16.85 5.44 -24.61
C ILE A 171 15.97 4.50 -25.43
N PHE A 172 15.06 3.74 -24.80
CA PHE A 172 14.19 2.84 -25.55
C PHE A 172 13.21 3.59 -26.46
N ARG A 173 12.68 4.73 -26.04
CA ARG A 173 11.83 5.59 -26.89
C ARG A 173 12.59 6.08 -28.13
N ILE A 174 13.81 6.60 -27.98
CA ILE A 174 14.64 7.05 -29.12
C ILE A 174 14.97 5.87 -30.05
N ALA A 175 15.38 4.72 -29.49
CA ALA A 175 15.65 3.52 -30.28
C ALA A 175 14.40 3.02 -31.02
N SER A 176 13.22 3.06 -30.38
CA SER A 176 11.93 2.69 -31.00
C SER A 176 11.56 3.57 -32.20
N ASN A 177 12.07 4.81 -32.24
CA ASN A 177 11.82 5.70 -33.36
C ASN A 177 12.61 5.35 -34.63
N ALA A 178 13.78 4.71 -34.47
CA ALA A 178 14.57 4.20 -35.59
C ALA A 178 14.07 2.82 -36.08
N ARG A 179 13.59 1.96 -35.16
CA ARG A 179 13.04 0.63 -35.46
C ARG A 179 12.16 0.13 -34.32
N PRO A 180 11.03 -0.57 -34.57
CA PRO A 180 10.21 -1.15 -33.51
C PRO A 180 11.02 -2.07 -32.58
N LEU A 181 10.70 -2.11 -31.29
CA LEU A 181 11.39 -2.92 -30.29
C LEU A 181 10.47 -4.01 -29.74
N VAL A 182 11.04 -5.19 -29.45
CA VAL A 182 10.42 -6.25 -28.64
C VAL A 182 11.30 -6.47 -27.42
N LEU A 183 10.83 -6.06 -26.24
CA LEU A 183 11.51 -6.18 -24.96
C LEU A 183 10.96 -7.39 -24.21
N VAL A 184 11.79 -8.41 -24.00
CA VAL A 184 11.39 -9.61 -23.24
C VAL A 184 11.99 -9.56 -21.82
N LEU A 185 11.13 -9.73 -20.80
CA LEU A 185 11.49 -9.87 -19.39
C LEU A 185 11.01 -11.25 -18.89
N ASP A 186 11.90 -12.23 -19.02
CA ASP A 186 11.59 -13.64 -18.74
C ASP A 186 11.85 -14.01 -17.27
N ASP A 187 10.98 -14.85 -16.68
CA ASP A 187 10.99 -15.32 -15.28
C ASP A 187 10.90 -14.16 -14.24
N LEU A 188 10.04 -13.15 -14.50
CA LEU A 188 9.91 -11.88 -13.74
C LEU A 188 9.79 -12.04 -12.22
N GLY A 189 9.20 -13.14 -11.74
CA GLY A 189 9.08 -13.42 -10.30
C GLY A 189 10.41 -13.56 -9.56
N ALA A 190 11.52 -13.63 -10.28
CA ALA A 190 12.87 -13.57 -9.74
C ALA A 190 13.39 -12.14 -9.49
N ALA A 191 12.90 -11.13 -10.23
CA ALA A 191 13.48 -9.79 -10.31
C ALA A 191 13.53 -9.02 -8.98
N ASP A 192 14.50 -8.11 -8.84
CA ASP A 192 14.59 -7.19 -7.72
C ASP A 192 13.44 -6.16 -7.72
N ARG A 193 13.06 -5.68 -6.52
CA ARG A 193 11.91 -4.78 -6.36
C ARG A 193 12.13 -3.42 -7.06
N ALA A 194 13.39 -3.00 -7.24
CA ALA A 194 13.70 -1.76 -7.95
C ALA A 194 13.45 -1.91 -9.47
N SER A 195 13.81 -3.05 -10.06
CA SER A 195 13.47 -3.44 -11.44
C SER A 195 11.96 -3.55 -11.68
N LEU A 196 11.20 -4.10 -10.73
CA LEU A 196 9.74 -4.17 -10.81
C LEU A 196 9.11 -2.77 -10.84
N LEU A 197 9.58 -1.86 -9.98
CA LEU A 197 9.10 -0.47 -9.95
C LEU A 197 9.47 0.32 -11.21
N LEU A 198 10.63 0.04 -11.83
CA LEU A 198 10.97 0.58 -13.14
C LEU A 198 10.09 0.01 -14.26
N LEU A 199 9.69 -1.26 -14.20
CA LEU A 199 8.74 -1.85 -15.16
C LEU A 199 7.35 -1.22 -15.06
N SER A 200 6.81 -1.05 -13.84
CA SER A 200 5.54 -0.36 -13.62
C SER A 200 5.58 1.15 -13.94
N PHE A 201 6.77 1.76 -13.98
CA PHE A 201 6.96 3.11 -14.50
C PHE A 201 6.98 3.13 -16.04
N PHE A 202 7.85 2.31 -16.65
CA PHE A 202 8.06 2.21 -18.09
C PHE A 202 6.78 1.91 -18.87
N VAL A 203 5.97 0.98 -18.37
CA VAL A 203 4.77 0.49 -19.06
C VAL A 203 3.72 1.59 -19.29
N ARG A 204 3.58 2.55 -18.36
CA ARG A 204 2.58 3.63 -18.47
C ARG A 204 2.91 4.64 -19.60
N GLU A 205 4.14 4.62 -20.10
CA GLU A 205 4.62 5.49 -21.20
C GLU A 205 4.58 4.76 -22.56
N LEU A 206 4.12 3.50 -22.63
CA LEU A 206 4.16 2.68 -23.85
C LEU A 206 3.20 3.12 -24.96
N HIS A 207 2.03 3.68 -24.61
CA HIS A 207 0.91 3.92 -25.55
C HIS A 207 1.25 4.77 -26.80
N HIS A 208 2.39 5.46 -26.79
CA HIS A 208 2.90 6.29 -27.90
C HIS A 208 4.30 5.89 -28.39
N CYS A 209 4.79 4.70 -28.02
CA CYS A 209 6.11 4.18 -28.38
C CYS A 209 5.98 2.93 -29.27
N ARG A 210 6.88 2.74 -30.24
CA ARG A 210 6.95 1.53 -31.08
C ARG A 210 7.62 0.37 -30.34
N ILE A 211 7.02 -0.05 -29.22
CA ILE A 211 7.59 -1.01 -28.27
C ILE A 211 6.55 -2.05 -27.86
N LEU A 212 6.88 -3.31 -28.10
CA LEU A 212 6.23 -4.49 -27.55
C LEU A 212 6.99 -4.90 -26.28
N VAL A 213 6.28 -5.11 -25.17
CA VAL A 213 6.84 -5.68 -23.94
C VAL A 213 6.21 -7.04 -23.68
N VAL A 214 7.04 -8.05 -23.45
CA VAL A 214 6.59 -9.40 -23.09
C VAL A 214 7.19 -9.81 -21.77
N VAL A 215 6.33 -10.04 -20.79
CA VAL A 215 6.68 -10.41 -19.41
C VAL A 215 6.27 -11.86 -19.18
N THR A 216 7.16 -12.71 -18.65
CA THR A 216 6.78 -14.08 -18.23
C THR A 216 6.90 -14.24 -16.71
N TYR A 217 5.93 -14.89 -16.06
CA TYR A 217 5.97 -15.14 -14.60
C TYR A 217 5.27 -16.44 -14.20
N ARG A 218 5.32 -16.81 -12.92
CA ARG A 218 4.70 -18.03 -12.38
C ARG A 218 3.68 -17.66 -11.29
N ASP A 219 2.44 -18.14 -11.39
CA ASP A 219 1.35 -17.80 -10.44
C ASP A 219 1.71 -18.09 -8.97
N ALA A 220 2.43 -19.20 -8.72
CA ALA A 220 2.89 -19.55 -7.38
C ALA A 220 3.86 -18.51 -6.75
N GLU A 221 4.62 -17.77 -7.57
CA GLU A 221 5.57 -16.76 -7.09
C GLU A 221 4.85 -15.47 -6.66
N VAL A 222 3.74 -15.12 -7.31
CA VAL A 222 2.89 -13.96 -6.92
C VAL A 222 2.32 -14.14 -5.52
N ARG A 223 1.89 -15.37 -5.19
CA ARG A 223 1.37 -15.72 -3.85
C ARG A 223 2.44 -15.64 -2.75
N GLY A 224 3.73 -15.65 -3.12
CA GLY A 224 4.86 -15.53 -2.20
C GLY A 224 5.51 -14.14 -2.15
N SER A 225 5.16 -13.21 -3.05
CA SER A 225 5.80 -11.89 -3.16
C SER A 225 4.79 -10.78 -3.37
N LEU A 226 4.55 -9.98 -2.32
CA LEU A 226 3.65 -8.83 -2.38
C LEU A 226 4.10 -7.79 -3.41
N ALA A 227 5.41 -7.56 -3.56
CA ALA A 227 5.95 -6.63 -4.56
C ALA A 227 5.70 -7.10 -6.00
N LEU A 228 5.74 -8.42 -6.24
CA LEU A 228 5.36 -8.98 -7.54
C LEU A 228 3.84 -8.90 -7.77
N ALA A 229 3.02 -9.12 -6.73
CA ALA A 229 1.57 -8.94 -6.81
C ALA A 229 1.16 -7.48 -7.08
N GLU A 230 1.79 -6.52 -6.42
CA GLU A 230 1.64 -5.08 -6.68
C GLU A 230 2.02 -4.74 -8.13
N ALA A 231 3.17 -5.24 -8.62
CA ALA A 231 3.62 -5.01 -10.00
C ALA A 231 2.70 -5.66 -11.06
N ILE A 232 2.35 -6.94 -10.91
CA ILE A 232 1.43 -7.66 -11.83
C ILE A 232 0.04 -7.01 -11.82
N GLY A 233 -0.44 -6.51 -10.68
CA GLY A 233 -1.71 -5.80 -10.57
C GLY A 233 -1.75 -4.43 -11.26
N ASP A 234 -0.61 -3.78 -11.45
CA ASP A 234 -0.48 -2.61 -12.32
C ASP A 234 -0.32 -3.01 -13.80
N LEU A 235 0.49 -4.04 -14.10
CA LEU A 235 0.71 -4.53 -15.47
C LEU A 235 -0.58 -5.04 -16.13
N ALA A 236 -1.44 -5.75 -15.39
CA ALA A 236 -2.72 -6.27 -15.88
C ALA A 236 -3.79 -5.19 -16.14
N ARG A 237 -3.50 -3.90 -15.89
CA ARG A 237 -4.35 -2.77 -16.30
C ARG A 237 -3.93 -2.16 -17.63
N GLU A 238 -2.66 -2.33 -18.01
CA GLU A 238 -2.02 -1.66 -19.15
C GLU A 238 -1.73 -2.63 -20.32
N GLY A 239 -1.97 -3.94 -20.14
CA GLY A 239 -1.63 -4.97 -21.12
C GLY A 239 -2.45 -6.25 -21.00
N THR A 240 -2.33 -7.09 -22.03
CA THR A 240 -3.10 -8.32 -22.21
C THR A 240 -2.48 -9.49 -21.43
N HIS A 241 -3.31 -10.35 -20.84
CA HIS A 241 -2.88 -11.45 -19.97
C HIS A 241 -3.10 -12.81 -20.63
N ILE A 242 -2.02 -13.56 -20.87
CA ILE A 242 -2.03 -14.85 -21.58
C ILE A 242 -1.71 -15.98 -20.61
N ARG A 243 -2.69 -16.86 -20.35
CA ARG A 243 -2.59 -17.94 -19.34
C ARG A 243 -2.34 -19.31 -19.97
N LEU A 244 -1.09 -19.76 -19.96
CA LEU A 244 -0.71 -21.04 -20.55
C LEU A 244 -1.14 -22.24 -19.68
N ARG A 245 -2.07 -23.05 -20.22
CA ARG A 245 -2.52 -24.34 -19.68
C ARG A 245 -1.70 -25.51 -20.24
N GLY A 246 -1.91 -26.74 -19.76
CA GLY A 246 -1.34 -27.95 -20.37
C GLY A 246 -1.75 -28.12 -21.84
N LEU A 247 -0.92 -28.83 -22.61
CA LEU A 247 -1.24 -29.25 -23.98
C LEU A 247 -2.39 -30.26 -23.99
N ASP A 248 -3.19 -30.26 -25.06
CA ASP A 248 -4.23 -31.27 -25.28
C ASP A 248 -3.65 -32.63 -25.75
N ASP A 249 -4.44 -33.70 -25.68
CA ASP A 249 -3.97 -35.06 -26.02
C ASP A 249 -3.41 -35.17 -27.46
N ARG A 250 -3.94 -34.40 -28.43
CA ARG A 250 -3.41 -34.39 -29.80
C ARG A 250 -2.05 -33.68 -29.83
N GLN A 251 -1.94 -32.52 -29.18
CA GLN A 251 -0.68 -31.77 -29.07
C GLN A 251 0.40 -32.57 -28.31
N VAL A 252 0.03 -33.36 -27.29
CA VAL A 252 0.97 -34.28 -26.61
C VAL A 252 1.42 -35.40 -27.56
N GLY A 253 0.52 -35.98 -28.36
CA GLY A 253 0.87 -36.97 -29.38
C GLY A 253 1.82 -36.43 -30.46
N GLU A 254 1.53 -35.23 -30.97
CA GLU A 254 2.37 -34.50 -31.94
C GLU A 254 3.74 -34.15 -31.36
N LEU A 255 3.83 -33.80 -30.07
CA LEU A 255 5.10 -33.52 -29.38
C LEU A 255 5.94 -34.78 -29.15
N ILE A 256 5.32 -35.94 -28.89
CA ILE A 256 6.03 -37.22 -28.78
C ILE A 256 6.55 -37.66 -30.15
N GLU A 257 5.73 -37.57 -31.20
CA GLU A 257 6.14 -37.86 -32.59
C GLU A 257 7.32 -36.97 -33.03
N ALA A 258 7.27 -35.67 -32.72
CA ALA A 258 8.32 -34.72 -33.08
C ALA A 258 9.68 -34.94 -32.36
N GLU A 259 9.69 -35.54 -31.17
CA GLU A 259 10.91 -35.80 -30.39
C GLU A 259 11.47 -37.23 -30.59
N THR A 260 10.65 -38.17 -31.05
CA THR A 260 11.02 -39.59 -31.17
C THR A 260 11.00 -40.15 -32.60
N GLY A 261 10.25 -39.53 -33.51
CA GLY A 261 9.96 -40.06 -34.84
C GLY A 261 8.83 -41.11 -34.89
N GLU A 262 8.23 -41.47 -33.76
CA GLU A 262 7.19 -42.51 -33.66
C GLU A 262 5.91 -41.95 -33.00
N ARG A 263 4.73 -42.26 -33.56
CA ARG A 263 3.45 -41.91 -32.93
C ARG A 263 3.15 -42.84 -31.74
N PRO A 264 2.81 -42.31 -30.56
CA PRO A 264 2.38 -43.13 -29.43
C PRO A 264 1.01 -43.77 -29.72
N ASP A 265 0.81 -45.01 -29.27
CA ASP A 265 -0.53 -45.61 -29.26
C ASP A 265 -1.45 -44.91 -28.24
N ALA A 266 -2.77 -45.12 -28.35
CA ALA A 266 -3.75 -44.45 -27.51
C ALA A 266 -3.61 -44.74 -25.99
N GLN A 267 -3.01 -45.88 -25.61
CA GLN A 267 -2.76 -46.22 -24.20
C GLN A 267 -1.45 -45.62 -23.70
N ALA A 268 -0.40 -45.59 -24.51
CA ALA A 268 0.83 -44.84 -24.23
C ALA A 268 0.52 -43.34 -24.08
N LEU A 269 -0.25 -42.77 -25.00
CA LEU A 269 -0.67 -41.37 -24.98
C LEU A 269 -1.47 -41.04 -23.72
N ALA A 270 -2.56 -41.76 -23.45
CA ALA A 270 -3.38 -41.53 -22.26
C ALA A 270 -2.57 -41.67 -20.95
N ALA A 271 -1.59 -42.58 -20.92
CA ALA A 271 -0.70 -42.72 -19.77
C ALA A 271 0.26 -41.52 -19.60
N VAL A 272 0.82 -40.99 -20.68
CA VAL A 272 1.68 -39.79 -20.64
C VAL A 272 0.86 -38.55 -20.28
N CYS A 273 -0.31 -38.33 -20.88
CA CYS A 273 -1.20 -37.21 -20.52
C CYS A 273 -1.59 -37.24 -19.03
N CYS A 274 -2.02 -38.41 -18.53
CA CYS A 274 -2.38 -38.60 -17.12
C CYS A 274 -1.19 -38.39 -16.16
N ALA A 275 0.03 -38.72 -16.58
CA ALA A 275 1.24 -38.57 -15.75
C ALA A 275 1.91 -37.19 -15.82
N THR A 276 1.58 -36.38 -16.83
CA THR A 276 2.25 -35.07 -17.10
C THR A 276 1.33 -33.86 -17.00
N GLY A 277 0.00 -34.07 -17.01
CA GLY A 277 -0.97 -32.96 -17.12
C GLY A 277 -0.87 -32.19 -18.43
N GLY A 278 -0.29 -32.78 -19.48
CA GLY A 278 0.02 -32.09 -20.73
C GLY A 278 1.16 -31.06 -20.64
N ASN A 279 1.95 -31.05 -19.55
CA ASN A 279 3.07 -30.11 -19.40
C ASN A 279 4.22 -30.50 -20.36
N PRO A 280 4.60 -29.64 -21.35
CA PRO A 280 5.55 -29.99 -22.40
C PRO A 280 6.89 -30.52 -21.88
N PHE A 281 7.42 -29.92 -20.81
CA PHE A 281 8.69 -30.33 -20.22
C PHE A 281 8.66 -31.78 -19.72
N PHE A 282 7.58 -32.21 -19.07
CA PHE A 282 7.46 -33.59 -18.61
C PHE A 282 7.21 -34.57 -19.76
N VAL A 283 6.45 -34.16 -20.80
CA VAL A 283 6.26 -34.96 -22.03
C VAL A 283 7.60 -35.21 -22.73
N GLN A 284 8.35 -34.15 -23.03
CA GLN A 284 9.69 -34.26 -23.65
C GLN A 284 10.67 -35.07 -22.79
N SER A 285 10.61 -34.92 -21.45
CA SER A 285 11.45 -35.68 -20.52
C SER A 285 11.16 -37.19 -20.57
N ILE A 286 9.88 -37.58 -20.68
CA ILE A 286 9.51 -39.00 -20.79
C ILE A 286 9.90 -39.55 -22.16
N ALA A 287 9.61 -38.82 -23.23
CA ALA A 287 9.91 -39.21 -24.62
C ALA A 287 11.41 -39.47 -24.87
N LYS A 288 12.30 -38.72 -24.20
CA LYS A 288 13.77 -38.87 -24.34
C LYS A 288 14.39 -40.00 -23.52
N LEU A 289 13.66 -40.54 -22.54
CA LEU A 289 14.17 -41.53 -21.60
C LEU A 289 13.53 -42.92 -21.77
N VAL A 290 12.50 -43.05 -22.61
CA VAL A 290 11.74 -44.30 -22.81
C VAL A 290 11.36 -44.44 -24.30
N PRO A 291 11.74 -45.56 -24.98
CA PRO A 291 11.27 -45.87 -26.33
C PRO A 291 9.73 -45.90 -26.39
N VAL A 292 9.12 -45.43 -27.49
CA VAL A 292 7.66 -45.25 -27.58
C VAL A 292 6.91 -46.57 -27.35
N GLN A 293 7.40 -47.66 -27.94
CA GLN A 293 6.94 -49.04 -27.71
C GLN A 293 6.90 -49.48 -26.23
N ASP A 294 7.77 -48.93 -25.38
CA ASP A 294 7.87 -49.29 -23.96
C ASP A 294 7.02 -48.39 -23.05
N LEU A 295 6.54 -47.23 -23.52
CA LEU A 295 5.73 -46.29 -22.73
C LEU A 295 4.51 -46.97 -22.10
N ALA A 296 3.74 -47.72 -22.89
CA ALA A 296 2.56 -48.45 -22.41
C ALA A 296 2.92 -49.56 -21.40
N CYS A 297 4.06 -50.24 -21.59
CA CYS A 297 4.55 -51.29 -20.70
C CYS A 297 5.03 -50.71 -19.35
N ILE A 298 5.76 -49.60 -19.39
CA ILE A 298 6.31 -48.91 -18.23
C ILE A 298 5.20 -48.21 -17.43
N ALA A 299 4.23 -47.59 -18.09
CA ALA A 299 3.05 -47.01 -17.44
C ALA A 299 2.24 -48.06 -16.64
N ARG A 300 2.05 -49.27 -17.20
CA ARG A 300 1.43 -50.41 -16.51
C ARG A 300 2.27 -50.88 -15.32
N LYS A 301 3.60 -50.94 -15.46
CA LYS A 301 4.57 -51.38 -14.43
C LYS A 301 4.91 -50.34 -13.35
N TRP A 302 4.55 -49.06 -13.51
CA TRP A 302 4.74 -48.06 -12.46
C TRP A 302 3.91 -48.45 -11.21
N PRO A 303 4.54 -48.72 -10.05
CA PRO A 303 3.80 -48.95 -8.82
C PRO A 303 3.03 -47.69 -8.44
N GLU A 304 1.96 -47.84 -7.66
CA GLU A 304 1.07 -46.74 -7.26
C GLU A 304 1.81 -45.57 -6.59
N THR A 305 2.89 -45.88 -5.86
CA THR A 305 3.82 -44.91 -5.26
C THR A 305 4.71 -44.17 -6.26
N ARG A 306 5.01 -44.74 -7.44
CA ARG A 306 5.65 -44.00 -8.55
C ARG A 306 4.63 -43.18 -9.33
N ARG A 307 3.40 -43.66 -9.53
CA ARG A 307 2.33 -42.85 -10.15
C ARG A 307 2.06 -41.57 -9.34
N MET A 308 1.98 -41.67 -8.00
CA MET A 308 1.89 -40.49 -7.13
C MET A 308 3.17 -39.63 -7.13
N ARG A 309 4.37 -40.21 -7.30
CA ARG A 309 5.61 -39.41 -7.41
C ARG A 309 5.78 -38.70 -8.76
N LEU A 310 5.16 -39.20 -9.83
CA LEU A 310 5.05 -38.53 -11.13
C LEU A 310 3.90 -37.51 -11.16
N ALA A 311 2.81 -37.74 -10.41
CA ALA A 311 1.84 -36.68 -10.10
C ALA A 311 2.45 -35.55 -9.24
N ASN A 312 3.51 -35.84 -8.48
CA ASN A 312 4.38 -34.84 -7.84
C ASN A 312 5.53 -34.36 -8.75
N GLY A 313 5.55 -34.77 -10.04
CA GLY A 313 6.35 -34.28 -11.16
C GLY A 313 7.87 -34.25 -11.00
N LEU A 314 8.33 -33.26 -10.24
CA LEU A 314 9.66 -32.65 -10.31
C LEU A 314 10.80 -33.61 -10.00
N ALA A 315 10.87 -34.12 -8.77
CA ALA A 315 11.98 -34.95 -8.31
C ALA A 315 12.07 -36.30 -9.04
N ALA A 316 10.95 -36.82 -9.56
CA ALA A 316 10.93 -38.06 -10.34
C ALA A 316 11.53 -37.86 -11.74
N ALA A 317 11.18 -36.77 -12.43
CA ALA A 317 11.75 -36.42 -13.73
C ALA A 317 13.24 -36.08 -13.62
N VAL A 318 13.64 -35.25 -12.65
CA VAL A 318 15.05 -34.91 -12.41
C VAL A 318 15.87 -36.14 -12.03
N GLY A 319 15.34 -37.03 -11.18
CA GLY A 319 16.01 -38.29 -10.83
C GLY A 319 16.21 -39.23 -12.03
N ALA A 320 15.31 -39.23 -13.01
CA ALA A 320 15.45 -40.01 -14.23
C ALA A 320 16.50 -39.41 -15.19
N HIS A 321 16.50 -38.07 -15.34
CA HIS A 321 17.51 -37.31 -16.09
C HIS A 321 18.93 -37.46 -15.54
N LEU A 322 19.09 -37.55 -14.22
CA LEU A 322 20.40 -37.72 -13.58
C LEU A 322 20.91 -39.17 -13.62
N ALA A 323 20.04 -40.17 -13.83
CA ALA A 323 20.40 -41.57 -13.71
C ALA A 323 21.53 -42.04 -14.67
N PRO A 324 21.59 -41.61 -15.95
CA PRO A 324 22.65 -42.01 -16.90
C PRO A 324 24.03 -41.40 -16.59
N LEU A 325 24.10 -40.33 -15.80
CA LEU A 325 25.34 -39.61 -15.54
C LEU A 325 26.32 -40.40 -14.65
N SER A 326 27.61 -40.13 -14.86
CA SER A 326 28.65 -40.54 -13.91
C SER A 326 28.47 -39.85 -12.55
N GLU A 327 28.93 -40.50 -11.48
CA GLU A 327 28.95 -39.89 -10.13
C GLU A 327 29.82 -38.62 -10.07
N ARG A 328 30.76 -38.44 -11.00
CA ARG A 328 31.52 -37.19 -11.16
C ARG A 328 30.64 -36.07 -11.73
N ALA A 329 29.92 -36.34 -12.82
CA ALA A 329 29.00 -35.36 -13.43
C ALA A 329 27.84 -35.00 -12.50
N LYS A 330 27.24 -35.97 -11.78
CA LYS A 330 26.22 -35.70 -10.74
C LYS A 330 26.74 -34.75 -9.66
N LYS A 331 27.93 -35.01 -9.12
CA LYS A 331 28.56 -34.13 -8.10
C LYS A 331 28.89 -32.75 -8.67
N LEU A 332 29.35 -32.67 -9.92
CA LEU A 332 29.62 -31.39 -10.58
C LEU A 332 28.33 -30.56 -10.73
N LEU A 333 27.22 -31.18 -11.17
CA LEU A 333 25.93 -30.51 -11.29
C LEU A 333 25.35 -30.05 -9.93
N VAL A 334 25.62 -30.77 -8.84
CA VAL A 334 25.28 -30.30 -7.48
C VAL A 334 26.05 -29.04 -7.11
N VAL A 335 27.36 -28.97 -7.42
CA VAL A 335 28.17 -27.76 -7.17
C VAL A 335 27.71 -26.61 -8.08
N ALA A 336 27.40 -26.89 -9.35
CA ALA A 336 26.84 -25.92 -10.28
C ALA A 336 25.49 -25.35 -9.81
N ALA A 337 24.60 -26.19 -9.26
CA ALA A 337 23.32 -25.75 -8.71
C ALA A 337 23.46 -24.85 -7.47
N VAL A 338 24.55 -24.96 -6.70
CA VAL A 338 24.88 -24.04 -5.60
C VAL A 338 25.47 -22.72 -6.12
N ALA A 339 26.25 -22.77 -7.20
CA ALA A 339 26.75 -21.58 -7.87
C ALA A 339 25.57 -20.72 -8.38
N GLY A 340 24.78 -21.25 -9.31
CA GLY A 340 23.61 -20.57 -9.84
C GLY A 340 22.94 -21.32 -11.00
N ARG A 341 21.89 -20.71 -11.57
CA ARG A 341 21.24 -21.22 -12.80
C ARG A 341 22.14 -21.07 -14.05
N GLU A 342 23.17 -20.24 -13.94
CA GLU A 342 24.27 -20.06 -14.89
C GLU A 342 25.58 -19.99 -14.09
N PHE A 343 26.67 -20.46 -14.67
CA PHE A 343 27.97 -20.60 -13.99
C PHE A 343 29.13 -20.61 -14.99
N GLN A 344 30.34 -20.31 -14.51
CA GLN A 344 31.57 -20.41 -15.29
C GLN A 344 32.31 -21.71 -14.97
N ALA A 345 32.93 -22.34 -15.97
CA ALA A 345 33.75 -23.52 -15.79
C ALA A 345 34.92 -23.26 -14.83
N GLU A 346 35.57 -22.10 -14.93
CA GLU A 346 36.67 -21.68 -14.04
C GLU A 346 36.25 -21.63 -12.56
N VAL A 347 35.05 -21.11 -12.26
CA VAL A 347 34.49 -21.10 -10.90
C VAL A 347 34.27 -22.52 -10.40
N LEU A 348 33.80 -23.44 -11.25
CA LEU A 348 33.67 -24.86 -10.87
C LEU A 348 35.01 -25.58 -10.76
N GLU A 349 35.99 -25.26 -11.61
CA GLU A 349 37.36 -25.80 -11.55
C GLU A 349 37.98 -25.46 -10.19
N THR A 350 38.03 -24.17 -9.85
CA THR A 350 38.57 -23.67 -8.59
C THR A 350 37.77 -24.18 -7.38
N ALA A 351 36.44 -24.14 -7.43
CA ALA A 351 35.63 -24.58 -6.30
C ALA A 351 35.66 -26.10 -6.08
N THR A 352 35.78 -26.92 -7.14
CA THR A 352 35.80 -28.40 -7.01
C THR A 352 37.19 -28.97 -6.76
N GLY A 353 38.24 -28.34 -7.31
CA GLY A 353 39.59 -28.91 -7.37
C GLY A 353 39.74 -30.04 -8.40
N LEU A 354 38.87 -30.10 -9.41
CA LEU A 354 38.98 -31.05 -10.51
C LEU A 354 40.02 -30.59 -11.54
N GLU A 355 40.78 -31.55 -12.06
CA GLU A 355 41.63 -31.35 -13.23
C GLU A 355 40.80 -30.99 -14.47
N ARG A 356 41.33 -30.07 -15.29
CA ARG A 356 40.61 -29.44 -16.41
C ARG A 356 39.96 -30.43 -17.38
N GLU A 357 40.68 -31.49 -17.78
CA GLU A 357 40.12 -32.54 -18.65
C GLU A 357 38.94 -33.28 -17.98
N ALA A 358 39.07 -33.61 -16.69
CA ALA A 358 38.03 -34.30 -15.93
C ALA A 358 36.81 -33.42 -15.63
N LEU A 359 36.98 -32.10 -15.60
CA LEU A 359 35.92 -31.11 -15.53
C LEU A 359 35.15 -31.03 -16.85
N TYR A 360 35.84 -30.75 -17.96
CA TYR A 360 35.19 -30.60 -19.28
C TYR A 360 34.55 -31.90 -19.77
N ALA A 361 35.12 -33.08 -19.48
CA ALA A 361 34.47 -34.36 -19.76
C ALA A 361 33.15 -34.55 -18.99
N ALA A 362 33.05 -34.01 -17.77
CA ALA A 362 31.82 -34.06 -16.97
C ALA A 362 30.79 -32.99 -17.40
N LEU A 363 31.24 -31.84 -17.90
CA LEU A 363 30.38 -30.83 -18.52
C LEU A 363 29.80 -31.31 -19.85
N SER A 364 30.64 -31.85 -20.74
CA SER A 364 30.22 -32.49 -22.00
C SER A 364 29.15 -33.55 -21.74
N GLN A 365 29.39 -34.48 -20.80
CA GLN A 365 28.40 -35.50 -20.45
C GLN A 365 27.05 -34.88 -20.03
N ALA A 366 27.04 -33.78 -19.28
CA ALA A 366 25.81 -33.13 -18.86
C ALA A 366 25.12 -32.32 -19.98
N GLU A 367 25.87 -31.88 -21.00
CA GLU A 367 25.36 -31.20 -22.19
C GLU A 367 24.84 -32.19 -23.25
N ASP A 368 25.49 -33.35 -23.41
CA ASP A 368 25.06 -34.47 -24.26
C ASP A 368 23.67 -34.99 -23.82
N TYR A 369 23.41 -35.06 -22.51
CA TYR A 369 22.09 -35.37 -21.94
C TYR A 369 21.15 -34.14 -21.84
N GLY A 370 21.55 -32.97 -22.36
CA GLY A 370 20.69 -31.78 -22.47
C GLY A 370 20.31 -31.10 -21.15
N LEU A 371 21.06 -31.35 -20.07
CA LEU A 371 20.77 -30.81 -18.73
C LEU A 371 21.35 -29.40 -18.56
N ILE A 372 22.53 -29.18 -19.15
CA ILE A 372 23.18 -27.89 -19.28
C ILE A 372 23.44 -27.55 -20.76
N SER A 373 23.76 -26.29 -21.04
CA SER A 373 24.25 -25.86 -22.35
C SER A 373 25.25 -24.72 -22.22
N GLU A 374 26.28 -24.69 -23.08
CA GLU A 374 27.22 -23.57 -23.19
C GLU A 374 26.56 -22.30 -23.77
N PHE A 375 27.13 -21.13 -23.51
CA PHE A 375 26.74 -19.86 -24.14
C PHE A 375 27.51 -19.63 -25.45
N PRO A 376 26.84 -19.48 -26.62
CA PRO A 376 27.50 -19.28 -27.91
C PRO A 376 28.44 -18.06 -27.95
N ASP A 377 28.02 -16.96 -27.30
CA ASP A 377 28.78 -15.70 -27.25
C ASP A 377 29.72 -15.61 -26.02
N SER A 378 29.88 -16.71 -25.25
CA SER A 378 30.73 -16.77 -24.05
C SER A 378 31.17 -18.20 -23.73
N PRO A 379 32.15 -18.76 -24.45
CA PRO A 379 32.74 -20.06 -24.15
C PRO A 379 33.23 -20.16 -22.69
N GLY A 380 33.13 -21.35 -22.11
CA GLY A 380 33.39 -21.59 -20.69
C GLY A 380 32.27 -21.12 -19.74
N ARG A 381 31.25 -20.40 -20.21
CA ARG A 381 30.02 -20.11 -19.44
C ARG A 381 28.93 -21.10 -19.83
N TYR A 382 28.27 -21.67 -18.83
CA TYR A 382 27.20 -22.64 -18.99
C TYR A 382 25.93 -22.19 -18.27
N ARG A 383 24.79 -22.73 -18.70
CA ARG A 383 23.50 -22.62 -18.00
C ARG A 383 22.86 -23.98 -17.82
N PHE A 384 21.99 -24.12 -16.82
CA PHE A 384 20.99 -25.19 -16.86
C PHE A 384 19.94 -24.90 -17.96
N VAL A 385 19.60 -25.91 -18.76
CA VAL A 385 18.55 -25.80 -19.79
C VAL A 385 17.18 -25.65 -19.13
N HIS A 386 16.97 -26.35 -18.01
CA HIS A 386 15.75 -26.29 -17.22
C HIS A 386 16.05 -25.93 -15.76
N SER A 387 15.55 -24.79 -15.29
CA SER A 387 15.77 -24.29 -13.92
C SER A 387 15.35 -25.29 -12.83
N LEU A 388 14.32 -26.09 -13.13
CA LEU A 388 13.81 -27.19 -12.31
C LEU A 388 14.90 -28.19 -11.87
N VAL A 389 15.90 -28.46 -12.72
CA VAL A 389 17.00 -29.39 -12.40
C VAL A 389 17.89 -28.79 -11.31
N ALA A 390 18.30 -27.53 -11.47
CA ALA A 390 19.13 -26.82 -10.49
C ALA A 390 18.41 -26.61 -9.16
N ASP A 391 17.16 -26.13 -9.18
CA ASP A 391 16.38 -25.91 -7.96
C ASP A 391 16.21 -27.24 -7.19
N THR A 392 15.94 -28.38 -7.88
CA THR A 392 15.85 -29.72 -7.24
C THR A 392 17.18 -30.21 -6.65
N LEU A 393 18.29 -30.05 -7.39
CA LEU A 393 19.63 -30.44 -6.91
C LEU A 393 20.04 -29.65 -5.66
N TYR A 394 19.70 -28.36 -5.62
CA TYR A 394 19.96 -27.47 -4.51
C TYR A 394 19.09 -27.79 -3.28
N GLU A 395 17.81 -28.11 -3.48
CA GLU A 395 16.88 -28.52 -2.42
C GLU A 395 17.25 -29.87 -1.79
N GLY A 396 17.87 -30.78 -2.56
CA GLY A 396 18.35 -32.07 -2.06
C GLY A 396 19.55 -32.03 -1.10
N LEU A 397 20.22 -30.87 -0.96
CA LEU A 397 21.37 -30.69 -0.06
C LEU A 397 20.96 -30.49 1.40
N THR A 398 21.70 -31.09 2.33
CA THR A 398 21.60 -30.69 3.75
C THR A 398 22.13 -29.26 3.96
N SER A 399 21.70 -28.61 5.03
CA SER A 399 22.14 -27.26 5.38
C SER A 399 23.66 -27.13 5.59
N VAL A 400 24.33 -28.20 6.04
CA VAL A 400 25.78 -28.22 6.24
C VAL A 400 26.54 -28.36 4.92
N GLU A 401 26.06 -29.20 4.01
CA GLU A 401 26.65 -29.35 2.67
C GLU A 401 26.46 -28.07 1.85
N ARG A 402 25.25 -27.50 1.87
CA ARG A 402 24.91 -26.22 1.23
C ARG A 402 25.86 -25.12 1.71
N ALA A 403 25.99 -24.90 3.03
CA ALA A 403 26.87 -23.87 3.58
C ALA A 403 28.35 -24.07 3.17
N ARG A 404 28.86 -25.30 3.18
CA ARG A 404 30.24 -25.61 2.74
C ARG A 404 30.45 -25.36 1.25
N LEU A 405 29.47 -25.69 0.40
CA LEU A 405 29.56 -25.44 -1.03
C LEU A 405 29.45 -23.95 -1.35
N HIS A 406 28.65 -23.18 -0.62
CA HIS A 406 28.61 -21.73 -0.80
C HIS A 406 29.92 -21.05 -0.44
N ILE A 407 30.62 -21.45 0.63
CA ILE A 407 31.97 -20.94 0.92
C ILE A 407 32.92 -21.22 -0.25
N ARG A 408 32.98 -22.48 -0.73
CA ARG A 408 33.88 -22.87 -1.83
C ARG A 408 33.63 -22.09 -3.13
N ILE A 409 32.37 -21.79 -3.44
CA ILE A 409 32.03 -20.94 -4.60
C ILE A 409 32.36 -19.47 -4.34
N GLY A 410 32.10 -18.96 -3.13
CA GLY A 410 32.50 -17.60 -2.73
C GLY A 410 34.01 -17.40 -2.87
N GLU A 411 34.81 -18.38 -2.41
CA GLU A 411 36.27 -18.41 -2.53
C GLU A 411 36.76 -18.49 -3.97
N ALA A 412 36.09 -19.27 -4.83
CA ALA A 412 36.40 -19.32 -6.25
C ALA A 412 36.10 -17.98 -6.95
N LEU A 413 34.95 -17.36 -6.67
CA LEU A 413 34.58 -16.05 -7.21
C LEU A 413 35.50 -14.93 -6.70
N GLU A 414 35.89 -14.97 -5.43
CA GLU A 414 36.82 -14.04 -4.78
C GLU A 414 38.22 -14.13 -5.42
N ALA A 415 38.70 -15.35 -5.71
CA ALA A 415 39.97 -15.59 -6.40
C ALA A 415 39.96 -15.16 -7.88
N ILE A 416 38.86 -15.42 -8.61
CA ILE A 416 38.75 -15.15 -10.06
C ILE A 416 38.52 -13.66 -10.36
N ALA A 417 37.73 -12.96 -9.53
CA ALA A 417 37.40 -11.55 -9.78
C ALA A 417 38.56 -10.58 -9.52
N GLY A 418 39.49 -10.95 -8.63
CA GLY A 418 40.57 -10.07 -8.16
C GLY A 418 40.06 -8.84 -7.39
N GLN A 419 40.98 -7.96 -6.97
CA GLN A 419 40.65 -6.72 -6.25
C GLN A 419 40.19 -5.58 -7.19
N GLY A 420 39.39 -5.90 -8.20
CA GLY A 420 38.92 -4.96 -9.22
C GLY A 420 37.51 -4.40 -8.98
N SER A 421 37.19 -3.26 -9.60
CA SER A 421 35.88 -2.56 -9.50
C SER A 421 34.67 -3.39 -10.02
N ASN A 422 34.93 -4.47 -10.75
CA ASN A 422 33.93 -5.35 -11.36
C ASN A 422 33.66 -6.66 -10.59
N ALA A 423 34.12 -6.79 -9.35
CA ALA A 423 33.79 -7.94 -8.51
C ALA A 423 32.26 -8.13 -8.35
N PRO A 424 31.72 -9.36 -8.37
CA PRO A 424 30.28 -9.63 -8.28
C PRO A 424 29.77 -9.54 -6.83
N LEU A 425 29.83 -8.33 -6.25
CA LEU A 425 29.57 -8.04 -4.83
C LEU A 425 28.28 -8.66 -4.29
N ALA A 426 27.17 -8.56 -5.05
CA ALA A 426 25.88 -9.12 -4.67
C ALA A 426 25.93 -10.65 -4.47
N GLU A 427 26.67 -11.33 -5.34
CA GLU A 427 26.80 -12.78 -5.35
C GLU A 427 27.80 -13.26 -4.29
N LEU A 428 28.94 -12.59 -4.14
CA LEU A 428 29.91 -12.82 -3.07
C LEU A 428 29.23 -12.70 -1.69
N ALA A 429 28.48 -11.61 -1.49
CA ALA A 429 27.73 -11.38 -0.26
C ALA A 429 26.71 -12.50 0.03
N ARG A 430 25.96 -12.96 -0.99
CA ARG A 430 25.07 -14.13 -0.87
C ARG A 430 25.84 -15.39 -0.48
N HIS A 431 26.90 -15.72 -1.19
CA HIS A 431 27.64 -16.97 -0.98
C HIS A 431 28.25 -17.03 0.43
N PHE A 432 28.91 -15.97 0.88
CA PHE A 432 29.44 -15.96 2.23
C PHE A 432 28.35 -15.91 3.31
N PHE A 433 27.17 -15.34 3.03
CA PHE A 433 26.03 -15.35 3.96
C PHE A 433 25.36 -16.72 4.10
N GLU A 434 25.02 -17.40 3.01
CA GLU A 434 24.53 -18.79 3.04
C GLU A 434 25.60 -19.74 3.62
N GLY A 435 26.87 -19.42 3.38
CA GLY A 435 28.04 -20.05 3.98
C GLY A 435 28.35 -19.66 5.43
N ALA A 436 27.65 -18.70 6.04
CA ALA A 436 28.08 -18.08 7.31
C ALA A 436 28.25 -19.11 8.44
N ARG A 437 27.37 -20.12 8.51
CA ARG A 437 27.42 -21.21 9.52
C ARG A 437 28.60 -22.16 9.38
N ALA A 438 29.36 -22.06 8.28
CA ALA A 438 30.59 -22.83 8.03
C ALA A 438 31.86 -21.96 8.09
N GLY A 439 31.76 -20.68 8.47
CA GLY A 439 32.89 -19.74 8.59
C GLY A 439 32.82 -18.51 7.69
N GLY A 440 31.75 -18.31 6.92
CA GLY A 440 31.64 -17.19 5.97
C GLY A 440 31.36 -15.80 6.59
N TYR A 441 31.08 -15.68 7.89
CA TYR A 441 30.42 -14.51 8.48
C TYR A 441 31.16 -13.17 8.34
N GLU A 442 32.51 -13.13 8.39
CA GLU A 442 33.28 -11.88 8.19
C GLU A 442 33.25 -11.40 6.73
N ARG A 443 33.41 -12.32 5.77
CA ARG A 443 33.29 -12.00 4.33
C ARG A 443 31.84 -11.70 3.95
N ALA A 444 30.86 -12.34 4.59
CA ALA A 444 29.44 -12.04 4.44
C ALA A 444 29.12 -10.60 4.85
N LEU A 445 29.64 -10.16 6.01
CA LEU A 445 29.54 -8.79 6.48
C LEU A 445 30.20 -7.84 5.47
N HIS A 446 31.49 -8.05 5.17
CA HIS A 446 32.27 -7.18 4.27
C HIS A 446 31.60 -6.96 2.91
N TYR A 447 31.24 -8.04 2.21
CA TYR A 447 30.63 -7.92 0.89
C TYR A 447 29.18 -7.41 0.93
N ALA A 448 28.42 -7.70 1.99
CA ALA A 448 27.08 -7.14 2.16
C ALA A 448 27.11 -5.62 2.37
N GLU A 449 28.07 -5.09 3.14
CA GLU A 449 28.24 -3.64 3.32
C GLU A 449 28.55 -2.92 2.00
N ILE A 450 29.49 -3.44 1.21
CA ILE A 450 29.87 -2.82 -0.08
C ILE A 450 28.72 -2.95 -1.10
N ALA A 451 28.02 -4.09 -1.13
CA ALA A 451 26.84 -4.28 -1.98
C ALA A 451 25.70 -3.33 -1.59
N ALA A 452 25.47 -3.11 -0.29
CA ALA A 452 24.48 -2.16 0.20
C ALA A 452 24.82 -0.71 -0.19
N GLY A 453 26.07 -0.29 0.02
CA GLY A 453 26.54 1.03 -0.37
C GLY A 453 26.43 1.30 -1.88
N ARG A 454 26.77 0.30 -2.71
CA ARG A 454 26.60 0.38 -4.18
C ARG A 454 25.12 0.46 -4.57
N ALA A 455 24.24 -0.30 -3.91
CA ALA A 455 22.80 -0.22 -4.13
C ALA A 455 22.21 1.14 -3.70
N THR A 456 22.67 1.72 -2.58
CA THR A 456 22.30 3.08 -2.15
C THR A 456 22.75 4.12 -3.19
N ALA A 457 23.97 4.01 -3.72
CA ALA A 457 24.49 4.91 -4.75
C ALA A 457 23.73 4.80 -6.09
N MET A 458 23.22 3.61 -6.44
CA MET A 458 22.34 3.37 -7.59
C MET A 458 20.87 3.75 -7.33
N SER A 459 20.54 4.29 -6.15
CA SER A 459 19.16 4.55 -5.69
C SER A 459 18.21 3.33 -5.64
N ALA A 460 18.78 2.13 -5.54
CA ALA A 460 18.07 0.86 -5.38
C ALA A 460 17.85 0.55 -3.89
N PHE A 461 17.06 1.40 -3.22
CA PHE A 461 16.93 1.38 -1.75
C PHE A 461 16.36 0.08 -1.19
N GLU A 462 15.55 -0.63 -1.96
CA GLU A 462 15.02 -1.95 -1.60
C GLU A 462 16.14 -3.00 -1.45
N GLU A 463 17.07 -3.03 -2.40
CA GLU A 463 18.22 -3.94 -2.36
C GLU A 463 19.25 -3.48 -1.34
N ALA A 464 19.45 -2.17 -1.17
CA ALA A 464 20.29 -1.63 -0.09
C ALA A 464 19.79 -2.08 1.29
N ALA A 465 18.48 -1.94 1.57
CA ALA A 465 17.89 -2.41 2.82
C ALA A 465 18.08 -3.92 3.03
N ARG A 466 17.90 -4.72 1.97
CA ARG A 466 18.15 -6.17 1.99
C ARG A 466 19.62 -6.52 2.29
N PHE A 467 20.58 -5.81 1.70
CA PHE A 467 22.01 -6.03 1.96
C PHE A 467 22.42 -5.54 3.37
N TYR A 468 21.94 -4.39 3.86
CA TYR A 468 22.18 -3.97 5.25
C TYR A 468 21.57 -4.95 6.26
N GLN A 469 20.38 -5.50 5.99
CA GLN A 469 19.79 -6.56 6.82
C GLN A 469 20.69 -7.81 6.88
N MET A 470 21.32 -8.17 5.75
CA MET A 470 22.25 -9.30 5.64
C MET A 470 23.57 -9.04 6.39
N ALA A 471 24.09 -7.80 6.33
CA ALA A 471 25.21 -7.34 7.15
C ALA A 471 24.88 -7.40 8.67
N LEU A 472 23.70 -6.90 9.06
CA LEU A 472 23.21 -6.93 10.45
C LEU A 472 22.92 -8.34 10.98
N ALA A 473 22.63 -9.31 10.11
CA ALA A 473 22.56 -10.72 10.47
C ALA A 473 23.97 -11.34 10.61
N SER A 474 24.91 -10.95 9.74
CA SER A 474 26.30 -11.45 9.74
C SER A 474 27.10 -10.97 10.95
N ILE A 475 27.02 -9.67 11.30
CA ILE A 475 27.80 -9.08 12.40
C ILE A 475 27.45 -9.71 13.76
N LYS A 476 26.20 -10.14 13.96
CA LYS A 476 25.74 -10.88 15.16
C LYS A 476 26.33 -12.28 15.31
N MET A 477 26.97 -12.82 14.27
CA MET A 477 27.61 -14.14 14.26
C MET A 477 29.15 -14.06 14.35
N THR A 478 29.72 -12.85 14.41
CA THR A 478 31.17 -12.63 14.57
C THR A 478 31.64 -12.98 15.98
N ALA A 479 32.92 -13.33 16.14
CA ALA A 479 33.51 -13.66 17.44
C ALA A 479 33.55 -12.48 18.44
N LYS A 480 33.49 -11.24 17.93
CA LYS A 480 33.35 -10.01 18.71
C LYS A 480 32.46 -9.03 17.95
N VAL A 481 31.21 -8.89 18.38
CA VAL A 481 30.27 -7.95 17.76
C VAL A 481 30.74 -6.51 17.96
N ASP A 482 31.02 -5.81 16.87
CA ASP A 482 31.21 -4.36 16.90
C ASP A 482 29.83 -3.68 16.96
N GLU A 483 29.43 -3.31 18.17
CA GLU A 483 28.17 -2.63 18.42
C GLU A 483 28.13 -1.19 17.84
N HIS A 484 29.27 -0.53 17.59
CA HIS A 484 29.31 0.78 16.91
C HIS A 484 29.02 0.61 15.41
N ARG A 485 29.73 -0.32 14.74
CA ARG A 485 29.48 -0.65 13.33
C ARG A 485 28.06 -1.19 13.13
N ARG A 486 27.56 -2.01 14.05
CA ARG A 486 26.15 -2.45 14.07
C ARG A 486 25.18 -1.25 14.11
N CYS A 487 25.48 -0.21 14.87
CA CYS A 487 24.64 0.99 14.94
C CYS A 487 24.63 1.76 13.61
N GLU A 488 25.79 1.91 12.96
CA GLU A 488 25.90 2.51 11.62
C GLU A 488 25.04 1.75 10.59
N LEU A 489 25.13 0.41 10.60
CA LEU A 489 24.35 -0.44 9.71
C LEU A 489 22.84 -0.35 9.95
N MET A 490 22.40 -0.22 11.21
CA MET A 490 20.99 0.03 11.52
C MET A 490 20.52 1.40 10.99
N LEU A 491 21.34 2.45 11.15
CA LEU A 491 21.02 3.78 10.62
C LEU A 491 20.87 3.78 9.09
N MET A 492 21.84 3.19 8.38
CA MET A 492 21.79 3.09 6.92
C MET A 492 20.66 2.17 6.41
N MET A 493 20.32 1.10 7.15
CA MET A 493 19.16 0.28 6.85
C MET A 493 17.85 1.08 6.98
N GLY A 494 17.67 1.83 8.08
CA GLY A 494 16.47 2.65 8.29
C GLY A 494 16.31 3.75 7.23
N GLU A 495 17.41 4.38 6.82
CA GLU A 495 17.41 5.38 5.74
C GLU A 495 17.01 4.77 4.38
N ALA A 496 17.49 3.55 4.08
CA ALA A 496 17.09 2.80 2.89
C ALA A 496 15.61 2.37 2.95
N GLN A 497 15.13 1.90 4.12
CA GLN A 497 13.72 1.53 4.32
C GLN A 497 12.78 2.72 4.12
N ASN A 498 13.13 3.90 4.65
CA ASN A 498 12.40 5.15 4.38
C ASN A 498 12.26 5.44 2.88
N ARG A 499 13.37 5.37 2.13
CA ARG A 499 13.39 5.69 0.68
C ARG A 499 12.75 4.63 -0.22
N CYS A 500 12.37 3.47 0.32
CA CYS A 500 11.47 2.53 -0.36
C CYS A 500 10.08 2.41 0.29
N ALA A 501 9.68 3.41 1.08
CA ALA A 501 8.41 3.52 1.79
C ALA A 501 8.07 2.35 2.74
N ASP A 502 9.09 1.64 3.25
CA ASP A 502 8.96 0.70 4.37
C ASP A 502 9.02 1.46 5.70
N TYR A 503 8.07 2.37 5.91
CA TYR A 503 8.04 3.21 7.11
C TYR A 503 7.86 2.39 8.40
N MET A 504 7.20 1.23 8.33
CA MET A 504 7.03 0.35 9.50
C MET A 504 8.34 -0.34 9.87
N GLY A 505 9.04 -0.95 8.91
CA GLY A 505 10.35 -1.53 9.17
C GLY A 505 11.39 -0.48 9.57
N ALA A 506 11.33 0.72 8.98
CA ALA A 506 12.21 1.83 9.36
C ALA A 506 12.00 2.27 10.81
N ARG A 507 10.76 2.35 11.31
CA ARG A 507 10.46 2.68 12.72
C ARG A 507 11.12 1.70 13.68
N ASP A 508 10.91 0.40 13.48
CA ASP A 508 11.51 -0.66 14.31
C ASP A 508 13.04 -0.61 14.26
N THR A 509 13.63 -0.35 13.09
CA THR A 509 15.08 -0.21 12.90
C THR A 509 15.63 1.04 13.62
N PHE A 510 14.99 2.20 13.50
CA PHE A 510 15.45 3.44 14.12
C PHE A 510 15.30 3.47 15.65
N VAL A 511 14.26 2.82 16.21
CA VAL A 511 14.14 2.64 17.67
C VAL A 511 15.32 1.81 18.20
N GLN A 512 15.63 0.68 17.57
CA GLN A 512 16.78 -0.17 17.92
C GLN A 512 18.12 0.57 17.75
N ALA A 513 18.28 1.34 16.67
CA ALA A 513 19.46 2.17 16.43
C ALA A 513 19.65 3.21 17.54
N ALA A 514 18.57 3.88 17.97
CA ALA A 514 18.64 4.90 19.02
C ALA A 514 18.94 4.30 20.41
N GLU A 515 18.41 3.12 20.74
CA GLU A 515 18.73 2.39 21.98
C GLU A 515 20.17 1.89 22.01
N LEU A 516 20.73 1.57 20.84
CA LEU A 516 22.13 1.21 20.69
C LEU A 516 23.04 2.44 20.80
N ALA A 517 22.76 3.51 20.04
CA ALA A 517 23.47 4.78 20.11
C ALA A 517 23.51 5.37 21.53
N ALA A 518 22.40 5.30 22.27
CA ALA A 518 22.33 5.74 23.66
C ALA A 518 23.23 4.92 24.60
N ARG A 519 23.31 3.59 24.41
CA ARG A 519 24.22 2.72 25.19
C ARG A 519 25.70 2.92 24.82
N LEU A 520 25.98 3.34 23.59
CA LEU A 520 27.31 3.71 23.11
C LEU A 520 27.73 5.15 23.52
N GLY A 521 26.80 5.97 24.00
CA GLY A 521 27.04 7.39 24.26
C GLY A 521 27.19 8.26 23.01
N SER A 522 26.85 7.75 21.82
CA SER A 522 27.03 8.45 20.54
C SER A 522 25.88 9.42 20.26
N LEU A 523 26.12 10.71 20.52
CA LEU A 523 25.14 11.77 20.31
C LEU A 523 24.71 11.89 18.84
N GLU A 524 25.65 11.80 17.90
CA GLU A 524 25.37 11.94 16.46
C GLU A 524 24.51 10.78 15.94
N MET A 525 24.80 9.54 16.35
CA MET A 525 23.98 8.37 16.00
C MET A 525 22.58 8.45 16.63
N LEU A 526 22.47 8.94 17.87
CA LEU A 526 21.18 9.11 18.54
C LEU A 526 20.34 10.21 17.87
N ALA A 527 20.96 11.30 17.41
CA ALA A 527 20.30 12.32 16.60
C ALA A 527 19.88 11.77 15.23
N HIS A 528 20.76 11.06 14.53
CA HIS A 528 20.45 10.49 13.23
C HIS A 528 19.29 9.49 13.31
N ALA A 529 19.25 8.62 14.33
CA ALA A 529 18.14 7.71 14.55
C ALA A 529 16.83 8.45 14.85
N ALA A 530 16.87 9.49 15.68
CA ALA A 530 15.68 10.26 16.05
C ALA A 530 15.13 11.12 14.90
N LEU A 531 15.98 11.57 13.98
CA LEU A 531 15.59 12.34 12.80
C LEU A 531 15.17 11.47 11.61
N GLY A 532 15.73 10.26 11.50
CA GLY A 532 15.35 9.27 10.51
C GLY A 532 13.98 8.61 10.78
N TYR A 533 13.54 8.57 12.04
CA TYR A 533 12.27 7.96 12.43
C TYR A 533 11.05 8.58 11.68
N PRO A 534 10.22 7.78 10.98
CA PRO A 534 9.03 8.27 10.27
C PRO A 534 7.96 8.91 11.17
N GLY A 535 7.84 10.23 11.14
CA GLY A 535 6.80 11.02 11.81
C GLY A 535 5.90 11.82 10.86
N LEU A 536 5.35 12.93 11.36
CA LEU A 536 4.18 13.69 10.85
C LEU A 536 4.19 14.20 9.39
N GLN A 537 5.27 14.01 8.63
CA GLN A 537 5.27 14.26 7.18
C GLN A 537 4.57 13.14 6.39
N TRP A 538 4.45 11.94 6.97
CA TRP A 538 3.91 10.74 6.32
C TRP A 538 2.85 10.00 7.15
N ASP A 539 2.56 10.49 8.36
CA ASP A 539 1.68 9.89 9.36
C ASP A 539 0.73 10.97 9.89
N VAL A 540 -0.58 10.79 9.71
CA VAL A 540 -1.62 11.73 10.16
C VAL A 540 -2.24 11.27 11.50
N SER A 541 -1.43 10.62 12.34
CA SER A 541 -1.80 10.26 13.71
C SER A 541 -2.37 11.48 14.46
N PRO A 542 -3.61 11.43 14.98
CA PRO A 542 -4.36 12.61 15.41
C PRO A 542 -3.70 13.38 16.55
N ASP A 543 -3.00 12.67 17.45
CA ASP A 543 -2.24 13.22 18.58
C ASP A 543 -0.76 13.49 18.25
N GLY A 544 -0.33 13.28 17.00
CA GLY A 544 1.09 13.24 16.61
C GLY A 544 1.81 11.98 17.13
N ASN A 545 2.88 11.57 16.46
CA ASN A 545 3.53 10.29 16.76
C ASN A 545 4.28 10.33 18.11
N GLN A 546 3.66 9.77 19.15
CA GLN A 546 4.18 9.77 20.53
C GLN A 546 5.61 9.20 20.63
N GLN A 547 5.90 8.10 19.93
CA GLN A 547 7.23 7.48 19.91
C GLN A 547 8.27 8.40 19.25
N ALA A 548 7.92 9.11 18.16
CA ALA A 548 8.78 10.13 17.57
C ALA A 548 9.09 11.26 18.57
N ILE A 549 8.07 11.76 19.27
CA ILE A 549 8.20 12.83 20.26
C ILE A 549 9.14 12.39 21.41
N GLU A 550 8.92 11.21 21.99
CA GLU A 550 9.76 10.65 23.05
C GLU A 550 11.22 10.45 22.61
N LEU A 551 11.42 9.94 21.40
CA LEU A 551 12.73 9.69 20.80
C LEU A 551 13.49 11.00 20.50
N LEU A 552 12.82 11.98 19.90
CA LEU A 552 13.37 13.31 19.64
C LEU A 552 13.69 14.07 20.94
N GLU A 553 12.86 13.93 21.97
CA GLU A 553 13.17 14.48 23.30
C GLU A 553 14.36 13.77 23.96
N ARG A 554 14.44 12.43 23.87
CA ARG A 554 15.56 11.64 24.39
C ARG A 554 16.88 12.07 23.75
N ALA A 555 16.89 12.27 22.44
CA ALA A 555 18.04 12.82 21.72
C ALA A 555 18.34 14.26 22.17
N LEU A 556 17.36 15.16 22.15
CA LEU A 556 17.57 16.59 22.47
C LEU A 556 18.05 16.83 23.91
N ARG A 557 17.66 15.97 24.87
CA ARG A 557 18.15 15.96 26.26
C ARG A 557 19.62 15.53 26.39
N ALA A 558 20.13 14.69 25.48
CA ALA A 558 21.51 14.22 25.50
C ALA A 558 22.51 15.26 24.95
N PHE A 559 22.05 16.15 24.07
CA PHE A 559 22.90 17.22 23.51
C PHE A 559 23.12 18.37 24.51
N PRO A 560 24.33 18.95 24.59
CA PRO A 560 24.60 20.14 25.38
C PRO A 560 23.86 21.39 24.84
N GLU A 561 23.61 22.38 25.71
CA GLU A 561 23.07 23.70 25.33
C GLU A 561 24.15 24.58 24.67
N ARG A 562 24.53 24.23 23.43
CA ARG A 562 25.38 25.02 22.53
C ARG A 562 24.80 25.02 21.11
N ASP A 563 25.35 25.85 20.23
CA ASP A 563 25.01 25.81 18.80
C ASP A 563 25.58 24.55 18.16
N ASP A 564 24.71 23.75 17.52
CA ASP A 564 25.04 22.44 16.97
C ASP A 564 24.01 22.07 15.86
N PRO A 565 24.43 21.56 14.67
CA PRO A 565 23.51 21.31 13.56
C PRO A 565 22.46 20.23 13.88
N TRP A 566 22.87 19.16 14.58
CA TRP A 566 21.97 18.09 14.99
C TRP A 566 20.99 18.60 16.05
N ARG A 567 21.44 19.40 17.02
CA ARG A 567 20.56 20.06 18.00
C ARG A 567 19.52 20.96 17.33
N ALA A 568 19.93 21.75 16.33
CA ALA A 568 19.03 22.61 15.57
C ALA A 568 17.95 21.79 14.84
N MET A 569 18.35 20.71 14.17
CA MET A 569 17.44 19.82 13.44
C MET A 569 16.47 19.09 14.38
N LEU A 570 16.96 18.57 15.52
CA LEU A 570 16.13 17.94 16.55
C LEU A 570 15.06 18.88 17.10
N MET A 571 15.41 20.15 17.36
CA MET A 571 14.43 21.16 17.80
C MET A 571 13.37 21.44 16.73
N ALA A 572 13.78 21.55 15.46
CA ALA A 572 12.84 21.79 14.35
C ALA A 572 11.89 20.60 14.14
N ARG A 573 12.43 19.37 14.09
CA ARG A 573 11.63 18.15 13.93
C ARG A 573 10.65 17.97 15.08
N LEU A 574 11.12 18.11 16.33
CA LEU A 574 10.26 18.02 17.51
C LEU A 574 9.15 19.10 17.50
N ALA A 575 9.44 20.32 17.03
CA ALA A 575 8.41 21.33 16.86
C ALA A 575 7.34 20.92 15.82
N SER A 576 7.73 20.25 14.73
CA SER A 576 6.78 19.72 13.75
C SER A 576 5.95 18.53 14.26
N GLU A 577 6.54 17.59 15.02
CA GLU A 577 5.77 16.48 15.63
C GLU A 577 4.80 16.97 16.73
N LEU A 578 5.13 18.08 17.43
CA LEU A 578 4.25 18.74 18.40
C LEU A 578 3.16 19.63 17.77
N TYR A 579 2.94 19.57 16.45
CA TYR A 579 2.01 20.46 15.75
C TYR A 579 0.56 20.32 16.22
N HIS A 580 0.00 19.10 16.21
CA HIS A 580 -1.40 18.83 16.58
C HIS A 580 -1.66 18.77 18.10
N ARG A 581 -0.71 19.17 18.96
CA ARG A 581 -0.90 19.21 20.42
C ARG A 581 -1.15 20.66 20.89
N PRO A 582 -2.39 21.08 21.21
CA PRO A 582 -2.69 22.46 21.58
C PRO A 582 -1.90 22.92 22.82
N SER A 583 -1.78 22.03 23.82
CA SER A 583 -0.99 22.25 25.04
C SER A 583 0.50 22.49 24.78
N ALA A 584 1.04 22.08 23.63
CA ALA A 584 2.44 22.25 23.26
C ALA A 584 2.72 23.54 22.47
N ALA A 585 1.71 24.34 22.07
CA ALA A 585 1.89 25.46 21.15
C ALA A 585 2.97 26.48 21.58
N GLY A 586 3.01 26.86 22.86
CA GLY A 586 4.02 27.77 23.42
C GLY A 586 5.43 27.18 23.52
N ARG A 587 5.57 25.84 23.46
CA ARG A 587 6.85 25.11 23.37
C ARG A 587 7.27 24.95 21.91
N ARG A 588 6.33 24.64 21.02
CA ARG A 588 6.49 24.50 19.57
C ARG A 588 7.18 25.72 18.95
N GLU A 589 6.67 26.93 19.20
CA GLU A 589 7.29 28.13 18.61
C GLU A 589 8.67 28.44 19.21
N LYS A 590 8.90 28.18 20.50
CA LYS A 590 10.24 28.35 21.12
C LYS A 590 11.28 27.43 20.49
N LEU A 591 10.92 26.16 20.21
CA LEU A 591 11.78 25.19 19.54
C LEU A 591 12.01 25.59 18.07
N SER A 592 10.93 25.83 17.33
CA SER A 592 10.95 26.20 15.90
C SER A 592 11.78 27.46 15.64
N ARG A 593 11.64 28.50 16.49
CA ARG A 593 12.43 29.74 16.39
C ARG A 593 13.90 29.53 16.77
N ARG A 594 14.21 28.86 17.90
CA ARG A 594 15.61 28.58 18.29
C ARG A 594 16.35 27.76 17.22
N ALA A 595 15.68 26.84 16.55
CA ALA A 595 16.26 26.05 15.46
C ALA A 595 16.72 26.91 14.28
N VAL A 596 15.87 27.84 13.80
CA VAL A 596 16.23 28.77 12.72
C VAL A 596 17.33 29.75 13.14
N GLU A 597 17.25 30.30 14.36
CA GLU A 597 18.28 31.19 14.91
C GLU A 597 19.65 30.50 14.96
N MET A 598 19.69 29.24 15.41
CA MET A 598 20.90 28.42 15.48
C MET A 598 21.43 28.04 14.08
N ALA A 599 20.55 27.60 13.16
CA ALA A 599 20.94 27.22 11.80
C ALA A 599 21.54 28.38 11.01
N ARG A 600 20.94 29.58 11.10
CA ARG A 600 21.48 30.80 10.47
C ARG A 600 22.85 31.20 11.03
N LYS A 601 23.08 31.00 12.34
CA LYS A 601 24.37 31.27 13.00
C LYS A 601 25.47 30.27 12.60
N ILE A 602 25.10 29.01 12.39
CA ILE A 602 26.02 27.95 11.90
C ILE A 602 26.34 28.15 10.42
N GLY A 603 25.37 28.61 9.62
CA GLY A 603 25.54 28.91 8.19
C GLY A 603 25.32 27.72 7.24
N ASP A 604 25.08 26.50 7.75
CA ASP A 604 24.76 25.34 6.92
C ASP A 604 23.42 25.54 6.17
N GLN A 605 23.52 25.64 4.85
CA GLN A 605 22.38 25.88 3.95
C GLN A 605 21.48 24.64 3.81
N ARG A 606 22.01 23.42 3.93
CA ARG A 606 21.22 22.17 3.87
C ARG A 606 20.42 21.99 5.16
N ALA A 607 21.08 22.20 6.31
CA ALA A 607 20.38 22.18 7.60
C ALA A 607 19.31 23.29 7.67
N LEU A 608 19.63 24.52 7.23
CA LEU A 608 18.67 25.62 7.19
C LEU A 608 17.46 25.29 6.30
N LEU A 609 17.65 24.71 5.10
CA LEU A 609 16.54 24.33 4.21
C LEU A 609 15.56 23.36 4.88
N ALA A 610 16.05 22.27 5.48
CA ALA A 610 15.20 21.29 6.14
C ALA A 610 14.52 21.88 7.40
N ILE A 611 15.21 22.73 8.15
CA ILE A 611 14.64 23.43 9.32
C ILE A 611 13.52 24.41 8.91
N LEU A 612 13.68 25.14 7.80
CA LEU A 612 12.62 26.00 7.25
C LEU A 612 11.40 25.18 6.78
N GLY A 613 11.63 23.99 6.22
CA GLY A 613 10.56 23.03 5.88
C GLY A 613 9.78 22.55 7.10
N HIS A 614 10.45 22.19 8.20
CA HIS A 614 9.79 21.84 9.46
C HIS A 614 9.07 23.06 10.09
N ARG A 615 9.66 24.27 9.99
CA ARG A 615 9.03 25.50 10.49
C ARG A 615 7.75 25.84 9.73
N ASP A 616 7.66 25.55 8.44
CA ASP A 616 6.46 25.83 7.63
C ASP A 616 5.20 25.16 8.21
N LEU A 617 5.30 23.89 8.62
CA LEU A 617 4.20 23.21 9.32
C LEU A 617 3.86 23.94 10.63
N THR A 618 4.85 24.30 11.44
CA THR A 618 4.61 25.00 12.72
C THR A 618 3.94 26.38 12.57
N LEU A 619 4.02 26.99 11.39
CA LEU A 619 3.41 28.26 11.00
C LEU A 619 2.14 28.11 10.14
N SER A 620 1.59 26.90 9.99
CA SER A 620 0.46 26.63 9.08
C SER A 620 -0.92 27.09 9.59
N GLY A 621 -1.01 27.78 10.72
CA GLY A 621 -2.25 28.40 11.22
C GLY A 621 -2.55 29.78 10.59
N PRO A 622 -3.80 30.29 10.71
CA PRO A 622 -4.20 31.57 10.10
C PRO A 622 -3.51 32.78 10.73
N ASP A 623 -3.21 32.75 12.04
CA ASP A 623 -2.56 33.85 12.75
C ASP A 623 -1.10 34.07 12.29
N THR A 624 -0.46 33.03 11.74
CA THR A 624 0.96 33.01 11.36
C THR A 624 1.22 33.21 9.86
N LEU A 625 0.17 33.52 9.08
CA LEU A 625 0.18 33.55 7.61
C LEU A 625 1.32 34.41 6.99
N GLN A 626 1.58 35.60 7.54
CA GLN A 626 2.67 36.48 7.05
C GLN A 626 4.06 35.95 7.43
N ALA A 627 4.20 35.35 8.62
CA ALA A 627 5.45 34.69 9.02
C ALA A 627 5.73 33.45 8.16
N ARG A 628 4.69 32.71 7.76
CA ARG A 628 4.79 31.57 6.84
C ARG A 628 5.22 32.02 5.44
N LEU A 629 4.64 33.09 4.91
CA LEU A 629 5.10 33.71 3.65
C LEU A 629 6.58 34.10 3.70
N ALA A 630 7.04 34.73 4.79
CA ALA A 630 8.46 35.07 4.95
C ALA A 630 9.37 33.82 4.98
N ASN A 631 8.98 32.79 5.76
CA ASN A 631 9.66 31.50 5.84
C ASN A 631 9.78 30.83 4.46
N ALA A 632 8.72 30.86 3.65
CA ALA A 632 8.70 30.28 2.31
C ALA A 632 9.56 31.04 1.30
N HIS A 633 9.70 32.37 1.43
CA HIS A 633 10.63 33.15 0.59
C HIS A 633 12.10 32.85 0.92
N GLU A 634 12.46 32.73 2.19
CA GLU A 634 13.81 32.29 2.61
C GLU A 634 14.08 30.85 2.14
N MET A 635 13.08 29.95 2.27
CA MET A 635 13.16 28.57 1.81
C MET A 635 13.43 28.48 0.30
N MET A 636 12.79 29.33 -0.53
CA MET A 636 13.09 29.42 -1.96
C MET A 636 14.53 29.86 -2.21
N GLN A 637 14.98 30.95 -1.58
CA GLN A 637 16.33 31.50 -1.77
C GLN A 637 17.43 30.49 -1.40
N VAL A 638 17.25 29.75 -0.30
CA VAL A 638 18.18 28.70 0.11
C VAL A 638 18.14 27.51 -0.86
N ALA A 639 16.96 27.09 -1.30
CA ALA A 639 16.79 25.98 -2.24
C ALA A 639 17.42 26.28 -3.62
N GLU A 640 17.20 27.48 -4.17
CA GLU A 640 17.81 27.93 -5.43
C GLU A 640 19.34 27.99 -5.31
N LYS A 641 19.86 28.52 -4.20
CA LYS A 641 21.30 28.64 -3.92
C LYS A 641 22.02 27.28 -3.83
N ILE A 642 21.33 26.20 -3.46
CA ILE A 642 21.91 24.85 -3.36
C ILE A 642 21.44 23.88 -4.46
N GLY A 643 20.61 24.33 -5.42
CA GLY A 643 20.08 23.51 -6.52
C GLY A 643 19.06 22.44 -6.10
N SER A 644 18.27 22.68 -5.04
CA SER A 644 17.29 21.71 -4.54
C SER A 644 15.90 21.92 -5.15
N GLU A 645 15.54 21.12 -6.16
CA GLU A 645 14.21 21.19 -6.78
C GLU A 645 13.07 20.85 -5.81
N ILE A 646 13.26 19.91 -4.88
CA ILE A 646 12.29 19.66 -3.81
C ILE A 646 12.16 20.88 -2.88
N GLY A 647 13.27 21.52 -2.50
CA GLY A 647 13.23 22.74 -1.70
C GLY A 647 12.44 23.87 -2.37
N ARG A 648 12.62 24.03 -3.69
CA ARG A 648 11.85 24.97 -4.52
C ARG A 648 10.36 24.58 -4.55
N TYR A 649 10.05 23.30 -4.80
CA TYR A 649 8.67 22.78 -4.75
C TYR A 649 7.96 23.06 -3.42
N MET A 650 8.62 22.80 -2.28
CA MET A 650 8.07 23.07 -0.95
C MET A 650 7.84 24.56 -0.70
N ALA A 651 8.70 25.43 -1.23
CA ALA A 651 8.51 26.88 -1.19
C ALA A 651 7.34 27.36 -2.07
N PHE A 652 7.21 26.84 -3.29
CA PHE A 652 6.03 27.11 -4.14
C PHE A 652 4.74 26.66 -3.42
N LEU A 653 4.70 25.42 -2.93
CA LEU A 653 3.56 24.84 -2.19
C LEU A 653 3.12 25.72 -1.01
N SER A 654 4.05 26.14 -0.16
CA SER A 654 3.74 27.00 1.00
C SER A 654 3.19 28.37 0.57
N ARG A 655 3.87 29.07 -0.34
CA ARG A 655 3.40 30.38 -0.83
C ARG A 655 2.04 30.28 -1.51
N ALA A 656 1.81 29.24 -2.31
CA ALA A 656 0.57 29.01 -3.03
C ALA A 656 -0.62 28.73 -2.08
N ILE A 657 -0.41 28.01 -0.97
CA ILE A 657 -1.41 27.88 0.12
C ILE A 657 -1.66 29.25 0.77
N CYS A 658 -0.60 30.02 1.06
CA CYS A 658 -0.73 31.31 1.71
C CYS A 658 -1.49 32.34 0.84
N TYR A 659 -1.22 32.39 -0.46
CA TYR A 659 -1.94 33.26 -1.39
C TYR A 659 -3.42 32.85 -1.53
N ARG A 660 -3.75 31.55 -1.43
CA ARG A 660 -5.16 31.10 -1.35
C ARG A 660 -5.88 31.57 -0.10
N HIS A 661 -5.23 31.59 1.08
CA HIS A 661 -5.82 32.21 2.28
C HIS A 661 -6.09 33.72 2.09
N LEU A 662 -5.19 34.44 1.40
CA LEU A 662 -5.33 35.87 1.12
C LEU A 662 -6.33 36.20 -0.01
N GLY A 663 -6.84 35.19 -0.73
CA GLY A 663 -7.67 35.37 -1.92
C GLY A 663 -6.92 35.91 -3.15
N ASP A 664 -5.58 35.88 -3.15
CA ASP A 664 -4.76 36.27 -4.30
C ASP A 664 -4.60 35.08 -5.26
N VAL A 665 -5.70 34.79 -5.97
CA VAL A 665 -5.77 33.64 -6.90
C VAL A 665 -4.71 33.74 -7.99
N ARG A 666 -4.38 34.93 -8.50
CA ARG A 666 -3.34 35.11 -9.53
C ARG A 666 -1.97 34.67 -9.05
N LYS A 667 -1.56 35.01 -7.82
CA LYS A 667 -0.29 34.51 -7.27
C LYS A 667 -0.38 33.02 -6.92
N ALA A 668 -1.49 32.56 -6.35
CA ALA A 668 -1.68 31.14 -6.04
C ALA A 668 -1.54 30.24 -7.29
N GLU A 669 -2.10 30.66 -8.42
CA GLU A 669 -2.03 29.91 -9.68
C GLU A 669 -0.64 29.94 -10.31
N ALA A 670 0.06 31.09 -10.32
CA ALA A 670 1.43 31.17 -10.84
C ALA A 670 2.41 30.26 -10.05
N GLU A 671 2.23 30.16 -8.73
CA GLU A 671 2.99 29.23 -7.90
C GLU A 671 2.58 27.76 -8.15
N ALA A 672 1.30 27.48 -8.41
CA ALA A 672 0.81 26.14 -8.75
C ALA A 672 1.25 25.65 -10.15
N GLU A 673 1.35 26.56 -11.13
CA GLU A 673 1.96 26.29 -12.43
C GLU A 673 3.45 25.93 -12.27
N ALA A 674 4.17 26.63 -11.40
CA ALA A 674 5.55 26.33 -11.07
C ALA A 674 5.72 24.99 -10.32
N MET A 675 4.83 24.67 -9.37
CA MET A 675 4.73 23.32 -8.78
C MET A 675 4.54 22.26 -9.87
N GLY A 676 3.63 22.51 -10.82
CA GLY A 676 3.39 21.61 -11.95
C GLY A 676 4.57 21.47 -12.91
N MET A 677 5.40 22.51 -13.08
CA MET A 677 6.67 22.40 -13.81
C MET A 677 7.66 21.50 -13.08
N VAL A 678 7.89 21.71 -11.77
CA VAL A 678 8.77 20.84 -10.99
C VAL A 678 8.25 19.40 -10.97
N ALA A 679 6.94 19.20 -10.77
CA ALA A 679 6.31 17.88 -10.82
C ALA A 679 6.48 17.18 -12.18
N ARG A 680 6.49 17.90 -13.31
CA ARG A 680 6.80 17.30 -14.62
C ARG A 680 8.30 16.98 -14.79
N MET A 681 9.19 17.82 -14.26
CA MET A 681 10.65 17.61 -14.34
C MET A 681 11.16 16.51 -13.41
N THR A 682 10.52 16.28 -12.26
CA THR A 682 10.94 15.29 -11.26
C THR A 682 10.08 14.04 -11.24
N ARG A 683 8.86 14.08 -11.80
CA ARG A 683 7.75 13.10 -11.70
C ARG A 683 7.61 12.42 -10.33
N LEU A 684 8.05 13.08 -9.26
CA LEU A 684 7.99 12.53 -7.91
C LEU A 684 6.53 12.42 -7.47
N PRO A 685 6.08 11.28 -6.94
CA PRO A 685 4.69 11.07 -6.53
C PRO A 685 4.15 12.18 -5.60
N VAL A 686 4.97 12.66 -4.65
CA VAL A 686 4.62 13.77 -3.74
C VAL A 686 4.47 15.12 -4.46
N CYS A 687 5.26 15.36 -5.52
CA CYS A 687 5.17 16.57 -6.34
C CYS A 687 3.91 16.57 -7.22
N ASN A 688 3.54 15.41 -7.79
CA ASN A 688 2.28 15.26 -8.50
C ASN A 688 1.07 15.41 -7.55
N TRP A 689 1.09 14.76 -6.38
CA TRP A 689 0.00 14.85 -5.39
C TRP A 689 -0.39 16.29 -5.04
N GLY A 690 0.59 17.15 -4.71
CA GLY A 690 0.29 18.55 -4.40
C GLY A 690 -0.22 19.32 -5.62
N THR A 691 0.25 19.01 -6.82
CA THR A 691 -0.30 19.58 -8.07
C THR A 691 -1.77 19.20 -8.27
N GLN A 692 -2.13 17.93 -8.04
CA GLN A 692 -3.52 17.46 -8.10
C GLN A 692 -4.40 18.11 -7.01
N CYS A 693 -3.85 18.36 -5.81
CA CYS A 693 -4.59 19.07 -4.75
C CYS A 693 -4.99 20.50 -5.17
N PHE A 694 -4.09 21.22 -5.85
CA PHE A 694 -4.39 22.55 -6.39
C PHE A 694 -5.41 22.49 -7.54
N ALA A 695 -5.29 21.51 -8.45
CA ALA A 695 -6.25 21.30 -9.52
C ALA A 695 -7.67 21.03 -8.98
N ALA A 696 -7.80 20.14 -7.98
CA ALA A 696 -9.06 19.88 -7.30
C ALA A 696 -9.67 21.14 -6.68
N CYS A 697 -8.89 21.89 -5.89
CA CYS A 697 -9.36 23.11 -5.25
C CYS A 697 -9.76 24.20 -6.25
N ARG A 698 -9.05 24.31 -7.39
CA ARG A 698 -9.42 25.24 -8.48
C ARG A 698 -10.76 24.83 -9.08
N GLY A 699 -10.94 23.55 -9.38
CA GLY A 699 -12.21 22.98 -9.82
C GLY A 699 -13.37 23.29 -8.87
N LEU A 700 -13.17 23.16 -7.55
CA LEU A 700 -14.16 23.56 -6.54
C LEU A 700 -14.48 25.06 -6.58
N MET A 701 -13.47 25.93 -6.66
CA MET A 701 -13.68 27.40 -6.66
C MET A 701 -14.35 27.91 -7.93
N GLU A 702 -14.07 27.31 -9.09
CA GLU A 702 -14.68 27.68 -10.37
C GLU A 702 -15.99 26.93 -10.64
N GLY A 703 -16.28 25.88 -9.86
CA GLY A 703 -17.50 25.07 -9.92
C GLY A 703 -17.46 23.91 -10.92
N ARG A 704 -16.28 23.52 -11.44
CA ARG A 704 -16.11 22.34 -12.30
C ARG A 704 -16.02 21.06 -11.46
N TYR A 705 -17.15 20.69 -10.86
CA TYR A 705 -17.26 19.64 -9.86
C TYR A 705 -16.72 18.27 -10.31
N SER A 706 -16.89 17.89 -11.57
CA SER A 706 -16.39 16.61 -12.10
C SER A 706 -14.86 16.54 -12.14
N GLU A 707 -14.20 17.59 -12.65
CA GLU A 707 -12.73 17.72 -12.64
C GLU A 707 -12.18 17.75 -11.20
N ALA A 708 -12.92 18.39 -10.29
CA ALA A 708 -12.57 18.44 -8.88
C ALA A 708 -12.63 17.07 -8.20
N GLU A 709 -13.69 16.28 -8.46
CA GLU A 709 -13.84 14.92 -7.94
C GLU A 709 -12.79 13.98 -8.55
N GLU A 710 -12.46 14.10 -9.84
CA GLU A 710 -11.39 13.34 -10.50
C GLU A 710 -10.01 13.67 -9.90
N SER A 711 -9.65 14.95 -9.81
CA SER A 711 -8.38 15.41 -9.22
C SER A 711 -8.26 14.98 -7.76
N ALA A 712 -9.35 15.02 -6.98
CA ALA A 712 -9.39 14.54 -5.60
C ALA A 712 -9.25 13.00 -5.51
N ARG A 713 -9.77 12.25 -6.49
CA ARG A 713 -9.58 10.78 -6.58
C ARG A 713 -8.13 10.42 -6.90
N GLU A 714 -7.40 11.22 -7.69
CA GLU A 714 -5.93 11.04 -7.85
C GLU A 714 -5.18 11.34 -6.55
N CYS A 715 -5.59 12.36 -5.79
CA CYS A 715 -5.04 12.63 -4.46
C CYS A 715 -5.26 11.45 -3.50
N LEU A 716 -6.46 10.86 -3.53
CA LEU A 716 -6.82 9.65 -2.76
C LEU A 716 -5.95 8.45 -3.16
N LYS A 717 -5.77 8.18 -4.47
CA LYS A 717 -4.90 7.09 -4.97
C LYS A 717 -3.45 7.24 -4.52
N PHE A 718 -2.92 8.46 -4.43
CA PHE A 718 -1.59 8.69 -3.84
C PHE A 718 -1.58 8.36 -2.34
N ALA A 719 -2.51 8.93 -1.56
CA ALA A 719 -2.54 8.71 -0.12
C ALA A 719 -2.78 7.24 0.26
N GLN A 720 -3.57 6.48 -0.52
CA GLN A 720 -3.78 5.04 -0.34
C GLN A 720 -2.50 4.19 -0.54
N ARG A 721 -1.52 4.68 -1.33
CA ARG A 721 -0.21 4.04 -1.49
C ARG A 721 0.74 4.37 -0.33
N MET A 722 0.51 5.48 0.38
CA MET A 722 1.33 5.96 1.49
C MET A 722 0.89 5.32 2.81
N ARG A 723 1.40 4.12 3.08
CA ARG A 723 1.12 3.34 4.30
C ARG A 723 1.45 4.14 5.57
N GLY A 724 0.41 4.66 6.24
CA GLY A 724 0.51 5.56 7.40
C GLY A 724 -0.46 6.74 7.35
N CYS A 725 -0.94 7.10 6.15
CA CYS A 725 -2.06 8.03 5.98
C CYS A 725 -3.35 7.25 5.68
N GLU A 726 -4.41 7.46 6.47
CA GLU A 726 -5.74 6.99 6.07
C GLU A 726 -6.33 7.99 5.06
N ALA A 727 -6.24 7.62 3.78
CA ALA A 727 -6.46 8.49 2.63
C ALA A 727 -7.83 9.20 2.61
N ASP A 728 -8.85 8.59 3.21
CA ASP A 728 -10.19 9.14 3.41
C ASP A 728 -10.15 10.54 4.06
N ASP A 729 -9.24 10.78 5.01
CA ASP A 729 -9.24 11.96 5.91
C ASP A 729 -8.95 13.30 5.21
N LEU A 730 -8.29 13.26 4.05
CA LEU A 730 -8.13 14.43 3.19
C LEU A 730 -9.27 14.52 2.16
N PHE A 731 -9.76 13.39 1.67
CA PHE A 731 -10.73 13.32 0.59
C PHE A 731 -12.13 13.78 1.00
N TRP A 732 -12.72 13.21 2.05
CA TRP A 732 -14.13 13.50 2.38
C TRP A 732 -14.39 14.97 2.76
N PRO A 733 -13.50 15.70 3.49
CA PRO A 733 -13.72 17.12 3.77
C PRO A 733 -13.78 18.00 2.52
N ALA A 734 -12.97 17.67 1.51
CA ALA A 734 -12.93 18.40 0.24
C ALA A 734 -14.17 18.16 -0.63
N MET A 735 -14.82 17.00 -0.48
CA MET A 735 -15.95 16.60 -1.30
C MET A 735 -17.32 17.04 -0.76
N ILE A 736 -17.40 17.65 0.44
CA ILE A 736 -18.68 18.04 1.08
C ILE A 736 -19.55 18.92 0.16
N ASP A 737 -18.99 20.00 -0.39
CA ASP A 737 -19.74 20.92 -1.25
C ASP A 737 -20.11 20.26 -2.60
N THR A 738 -19.19 19.48 -3.18
CA THR A 738 -19.42 18.73 -4.43
C THR A 738 -20.56 17.72 -4.28
N MET A 739 -20.50 16.87 -3.26
CA MET A 739 -21.51 15.85 -3.01
C MET A 739 -22.84 16.47 -2.57
N ARG A 740 -22.83 17.63 -1.90
CA ARG A 740 -24.05 18.40 -1.60
C ARG A 740 -24.75 18.86 -2.87
N GLU A 741 -24.04 19.56 -3.77
CA GLU A 741 -24.65 20.09 -5.00
C GLU A 741 -25.04 19.01 -6.02
N GLN A 742 -24.40 17.83 -5.97
CA GLN A 742 -24.81 16.66 -6.74
C GLN A 742 -25.95 15.83 -6.10
N GLY A 743 -26.36 16.11 -4.86
CA GLY A 743 -27.36 15.32 -4.12
C GLY A 743 -26.85 13.99 -3.53
N ARG A 744 -25.52 13.80 -3.50
CA ARG A 744 -24.79 12.59 -3.10
C ARG A 744 -24.21 12.63 -1.68
N LEU A 745 -24.52 13.66 -0.89
CA LEU A 745 -23.93 13.93 0.44
C LEU A 745 -23.94 12.74 1.42
N ALA A 746 -24.89 11.81 1.28
CA ALA A 746 -24.97 10.58 2.09
C ALA A 746 -23.78 9.62 1.88
N GLU A 747 -23.09 9.67 0.74
CA GLU A 747 -21.91 8.83 0.45
C GLU A 747 -20.73 9.13 1.40
N LEU A 748 -20.65 10.35 1.94
CA LEU A 748 -19.53 10.80 2.78
C LEU A 748 -19.68 10.46 4.27
N GLU A 749 -20.90 10.20 4.75
CA GLU A 749 -21.15 10.01 6.18
C GLU A 749 -20.42 8.80 6.78
N PRO A 750 -20.34 7.62 6.13
CA PRO A 750 -19.58 6.49 6.66
C PRO A 750 -18.07 6.71 6.69
N MET A 751 -17.55 7.68 5.91
CA MET A 751 -16.14 8.08 5.95
C MET A 751 -15.93 9.05 7.13
N ALA A 752 -16.78 10.08 7.21
CA ALA A 752 -16.72 11.10 8.26
C ALA A 752 -16.89 10.52 9.67
N ALA A 753 -17.81 9.57 9.86
CA ALA A 753 -18.01 8.90 11.15
C ALA A 753 -16.74 8.16 11.60
N ARG A 754 -16.13 7.33 10.73
CA ARG A 754 -14.86 6.63 11.02
C ARG A 754 -13.73 7.60 11.34
N THR A 755 -13.62 8.71 10.60
CA THR A 755 -12.63 9.75 10.88
C THR A 755 -12.81 10.37 12.27
N VAL A 756 -14.05 10.66 12.68
CA VAL A 756 -14.33 11.23 14.01
C VAL A 756 -14.08 10.23 15.15
N GLU A 757 -14.32 8.94 14.91
CA GLU A 757 -13.98 7.86 15.86
C GLU A 757 -12.46 7.68 16.00
N ARG A 758 -11.71 7.72 14.89
CA ARG A 758 -10.23 7.63 14.88
C ARG A 758 -9.55 8.88 15.44
N CYS A 759 -10.05 10.06 15.09
CA CYS A 759 -9.40 11.35 15.33
C CYS A 759 -10.18 12.24 16.33
N PRO A 760 -10.54 11.77 17.54
CA PRO A 760 -11.37 12.53 18.47
C PRO A 760 -10.71 13.82 18.96
N ALA A 761 -9.37 13.88 18.92
CA ALA A 761 -8.56 15.05 19.28
C ALA A 761 -8.53 16.17 18.22
N GLN A 762 -9.17 16.00 17.05
CA GLN A 762 -9.20 17.01 15.99
C GLN A 762 -10.61 17.62 15.79
N PRO A 763 -10.90 18.80 16.37
CA PRO A 763 -12.22 19.42 16.35
C PRO A 763 -12.83 19.64 14.95
N ALA A 764 -11.99 19.86 13.93
CA ALA A 764 -12.44 20.12 12.57
C ALA A 764 -13.24 18.97 11.97
N PHE A 765 -12.80 17.72 12.14
CA PHE A 765 -13.53 16.56 11.63
C PHE A 765 -14.90 16.42 12.29
N ARG A 766 -15.00 16.65 13.61
CA ARG A 766 -16.29 16.64 14.32
C ARG A 766 -17.22 17.75 13.84
N ALA A 767 -16.71 18.96 13.62
CA ALA A 767 -17.50 20.07 13.08
C ALA A 767 -18.02 19.77 11.66
N LEU A 768 -17.16 19.20 10.80
CA LEU A 768 -17.51 18.82 9.43
C LEU A 768 -18.49 17.63 9.39
N HIS A 769 -18.39 16.66 10.31
CA HIS A 769 -19.37 15.59 10.47
C HIS A 769 -20.73 16.11 10.96
N ALA A 770 -20.76 17.09 11.87
CA ALA A 770 -21.99 17.78 12.25
C ALA A 770 -22.62 18.51 11.04
N LEU A 771 -21.81 19.14 10.18
CA LEU A 771 -22.26 19.79 8.94
C LEU A 771 -22.85 18.79 7.93
N VAL A 772 -22.25 17.60 7.76
CA VAL A 772 -22.82 16.51 6.95
C VAL A 772 -24.17 16.06 7.52
N ASN A 773 -24.26 15.81 8.84
CA ASN A 773 -25.51 15.41 9.48
C ASN A 773 -26.60 16.49 9.40
N CYS A 774 -26.26 17.78 9.51
CA CYS A 774 -27.18 18.88 9.22
C CYS A 774 -27.72 18.83 7.79
N GLY A 775 -26.85 18.62 6.79
CA GLY A 775 -27.25 18.49 5.38
C GLY A 775 -28.12 17.26 5.08
N LEU A 776 -27.99 16.20 5.88
CA LEU A 776 -28.84 15.00 5.83
C LEU A 776 -30.11 15.12 6.70
N GLY A 777 -30.41 16.30 7.26
CA GLY A 777 -31.59 16.54 8.11
C GLY A 777 -31.52 15.95 9.52
N ARG A 778 -30.41 15.29 9.89
CA ARG A 778 -30.20 14.56 11.15
C ARG A 778 -29.82 15.50 12.31
N LYS A 779 -30.66 16.51 12.57
CA LYS A 779 -30.35 17.63 13.49
C LYS A 779 -29.92 17.18 14.91
N GLN A 780 -30.41 16.05 15.41
CA GLN A 780 -30.05 15.53 16.74
C GLN A 780 -28.58 15.12 16.83
N LEU A 781 -28.05 14.42 15.81
CA LEU A 781 -26.63 14.03 15.77
C LEU A 781 -25.74 15.27 15.61
N ALA A 782 -26.14 16.20 14.74
CA ALA A 782 -25.42 17.46 14.56
C ALA A 782 -25.40 18.32 15.84
N ARG A 783 -26.49 18.35 16.63
CA ARG A 783 -26.51 19.03 17.94
C ARG A 783 -25.56 18.36 18.93
N ALA A 784 -25.51 17.03 18.99
CA ALA A 784 -24.62 16.30 19.89
C ALA A 784 -23.13 16.63 19.62
N ASP A 785 -22.71 16.58 18.35
CA ASP A 785 -21.34 16.97 17.96
C ASP A 785 -21.05 18.46 18.19
N PHE A 786 -22.04 19.33 17.96
CA PHE A 786 -21.90 20.77 18.17
C PHE A 786 -21.74 21.15 19.66
N GLU A 787 -22.48 20.52 20.57
CA GLU A 787 -22.34 20.78 22.02
C GLU A 787 -20.99 20.33 22.57
N LEU A 788 -20.44 19.21 22.09
CA LEU A 788 -19.09 18.77 22.45
C LEU A 788 -18.02 19.82 22.07
N LEU A 789 -18.19 20.48 20.91
CA LEU A 789 -17.30 21.55 20.44
C LEU A 789 -17.57 22.90 21.13
N ALA A 790 -18.77 23.09 21.68
CA ALA A 790 -19.17 24.31 22.36
C ALA A 790 -18.96 24.26 23.89
N ALA A 791 -18.50 23.13 24.43
CA ALA A 791 -18.31 22.89 25.87
C ALA A 791 -17.42 23.93 26.58
N HIS A 792 -16.48 24.54 25.85
CA HIS A 792 -15.57 25.59 26.35
C HIS A 792 -15.69 26.90 25.54
N ASP A 793 -16.91 27.25 25.11
CA ASP A 793 -17.23 28.48 24.37
C ASP A 793 -16.39 28.68 23.08
N PHE A 794 -15.94 27.56 22.48
CA PHE A 794 -15.03 27.51 21.34
C PHE A 794 -13.64 28.15 21.58
N THR A 795 -13.28 28.41 22.84
CA THR A 795 -12.01 29.08 23.23
C THR A 795 -10.80 28.16 23.16
N ASP A 796 -11.04 26.85 23.21
CA ASP A 796 -10.09 25.74 23.15
C ASP A 796 -9.76 25.29 21.71
N LEU A 797 -10.53 25.72 20.71
CA LEU A 797 -10.33 25.34 19.31
C LEU A 797 -8.92 25.73 18.81
N PRO A 798 -8.09 24.77 18.36
CA PRO A 798 -6.72 25.02 17.96
C PRO A 798 -6.65 25.94 16.73
N ARG A 799 -5.71 26.89 16.74
CA ARG A 799 -5.43 27.78 15.59
C ARG A 799 -4.44 27.15 14.62
N ASP A 800 -4.82 25.99 14.09
CA ASP A 800 -4.06 25.23 13.10
C ASP A 800 -4.60 25.42 11.67
N ASN A 801 -4.07 24.65 10.73
CA ASN A 801 -4.45 24.64 9.31
C ASN A 801 -5.87 24.12 9.02
N THR A 802 -6.55 23.54 10.00
CA THR A 802 -7.94 23.05 9.92
C THR A 802 -8.94 24.03 10.54
N PHE A 803 -8.47 25.00 11.34
CA PHE A 803 -9.31 25.93 12.09
C PHE A 803 -10.38 26.64 11.25
N LEU A 804 -10.03 27.16 10.06
CA LEU A 804 -10.98 27.88 9.21
C LEU A 804 -12.06 26.95 8.63
N ALA A 805 -11.73 25.68 8.36
CA ALA A 805 -12.73 24.68 7.94
C ALA A 805 -13.66 24.29 9.11
N CYS A 806 -13.10 24.14 10.31
CA CYS A 806 -13.87 23.97 11.55
C CYS A 806 -14.85 25.14 11.75
N ALA A 807 -14.37 26.38 11.63
CA ALA A 807 -15.17 27.60 11.75
C ALA A 807 -16.29 27.70 10.71
N VAL A 808 -16.01 27.36 9.44
CA VAL A 808 -17.00 27.30 8.35
C VAL A 808 -18.12 26.29 8.64
N ALA A 809 -17.77 25.14 9.22
CA ALA A 809 -18.73 24.12 9.59
C ALA A 809 -19.56 24.53 10.82
N LEU A 810 -18.90 25.01 11.89
CA LEU A 810 -19.56 25.53 13.09
C LEU A 810 -20.54 26.67 12.77
N ALA A 811 -20.18 27.60 11.87
CA ALA A 811 -21.05 28.69 11.47
C ALA A 811 -22.35 28.22 10.79
N GLN A 812 -22.24 27.26 9.87
CA GLN A 812 -23.41 26.65 9.19
C GLN A 812 -24.26 25.83 10.16
N VAL A 813 -23.64 25.02 11.02
CA VAL A 813 -24.35 24.18 12.02
C VAL A 813 -25.06 25.05 13.05
N CYS A 814 -24.40 26.10 13.57
CA CYS A 814 -25.00 27.07 14.50
C CYS A 814 -26.25 27.73 13.92
N ALA A 815 -26.23 28.09 12.62
CA ALA A 815 -27.38 28.67 11.93
C ALA A 815 -28.49 27.64 11.66
N ALA A 816 -28.14 26.40 11.26
CA ALA A 816 -29.11 25.32 11.03
C ALA A 816 -29.76 24.78 12.33
N LEU A 817 -29.14 25.04 13.48
CA LEU A 817 -29.65 24.79 14.83
C LEU A 817 -30.29 26.03 15.48
N GLU A 818 -30.26 27.18 14.80
CA GLU A 818 -30.83 28.47 15.22
C GLU A 818 -30.29 28.98 16.59
N ASP A 819 -29.05 28.61 16.94
CA ASP A 819 -28.48 28.91 18.26
C ASP A 819 -27.90 30.33 18.34
N ARG A 820 -28.74 31.27 18.77
CA ARG A 820 -28.37 32.69 18.94
C ARG A 820 -27.19 32.91 19.91
N THR A 821 -27.14 32.17 21.01
CA THR A 821 -26.11 32.37 22.05
C THR A 821 -24.73 31.94 21.56
N ARG A 822 -24.66 30.77 20.92
CA ARG A 822 -23.42 30.30 20.29
C ARG A 822 -23.02 31.15 19.08
N ALA A 823 -23.99 31.71 18.35
CA ALA A 823 -23.70 32.60 17.23
C ALA A 823 -22.92 33.86 17.65
N GLU A 824 -23.29 34.49 18.77
CA GLU A 824 -22.56 35.65 19.29
C GLU A 824 -21.13 35.33 19.75
N GLN A 825 -20.89 34.13 20.28
CA GLN A 825 -19.55 33.64 20.62
C GLN A 825 -18.71 33.46 19.34
N LEU A 826 -19.25 32.80 18.33
CA LEU A 826 -18.57 32.56 17.05
C LEU A 826 -18.29 33.87 16.29
N ILE A 827 -19.17 34.87 16.31
CA ILE A 827 -18.89 36.19 15.72
C ILE A 827 -17.63 36.82 16.35
N ARG A 828 -17.52 36.81 17.69
CA ARG A 828 -16.33 37.33 18.39
C ARG A 828 -15.07 36.53 18.06
N LEU A 829 -15.18 35.21 17.97
CA LEU A 829 -14.08 34.29 17.67
C LEU A 829 -13.54 34.45 16.24
N LEU A 830 -14.42 34.74 15.28
CA LEU A 830 -14.11 34.68 13.84
C LEU A 830 -13.93 36.04 13.16
N SER A 831 -14.35 37.15 13.79
CA SER A 831 -14.16 38.51 13.25
C SER A 831 -12.72 38.85 12.82
N PRO A 832 -11.65 38.41 13.52
CA PRO A 832 -10.27 38.69 13.07
C PRO A 832 -9.92 38.10 11.70
N TYR A 833 -10.63 37.06 11.24
CA TYR A 833 -10.35 36.34 10.01
C TYR A 833 -11.25 36.78 8.83
N ALA A 834 -12.03 37.85 8.99
CA ALA A 834 -13.04 38.28 8.01
C ALA A 834 -12.49 38.67 6.62
N ASP A 835 -11.19 38.93 6.50
CA ASP A 835 -10.48 39.22 5.24
C ASP A 835 -9.78 38.00 4.63
N LEU A 836 -10.04 36.80 5.16
CA LEU A 836 -9.45 35.54 4.66
C LEU A 836 -10.47 34.70 3.87
N ASN A 837 -9.92 33.93 2.93
CA ASN A 837 -10.54 32.74 2.38
C ASN A 837 -10.40 31.58 3.37
N ALA A 838 -11.46 30.81 3.58
CA ALA A 838 -11.37 29.54 4.28
C ALA A 838 -10.84 28.45 3.33
N VAL A 839 -9.84 27.70 3.77
CA VAL A 839 -9.26 26.55 3.04
C VAL A 839 -8.99 25.40 4.00
N PHE A 840 -8.87 24.19 3.46
CA PHE A 840 -8.46 22.99 4.19
C PHE A 840 -7.26 22.36 3.48
N GLY A 841 -6.07 22.57 4.04
CA GLY A 841 -4.80 22.17 3.44
C GLY A 841 -4.63 22.73 2.01
N PRO A 842 -3.97 21.99 1.11
CA PRO A 842 -3.91 22.35 -0.31
C PRO A 842 -5.16 21.90 -1.10
N LEU A 843 -6.08 21.11 -0.53
CA LEU A 843 -7.06 20.35 -1.33
C LEU A 843 -8.43 21.04 -1.48
N ALA A 844 -8.84 21.88 -0.54
CA ALA A 844 -10.17 22.51 -0.58
C ALA A 844 -10.20 23.99 -0.17
N SER A 845 -11.27 24.67 -0.59
CA SER A 845 -11.61 26.07 -0.31
C SER A 845 -13.10 26.13 0.03
N PHE A 846 -13.52 27.10 0.85
CA PHE A 846 -14.93 27.33 1.21
C PHE A 846 -15.36 28.80 1.02
N GLY A 847 -14.52 29.63 0.38
CA GLY A 847 -14.80 31.04 0.13
C GLY A 847 -14.57 31.96 1.34
N SER A 848 -15.01 33.21 1.21
CA SER A 848 -14.77 34.27 2.20
C SER A 848 -15.36 33.98 3.58
N MET A 849 -14.54 34.10 4.63
CA MET A 849 -14.97 34.07 6.03
C MET A 849 -16.05 35.11 6.36
N ALA A 850 -16.10 36.24 5.62
CA ALA A 850 -17.15 37.25 5.77
C ALA A 850 -18.56 36.70 5.47
N ARG A 851 -18.72 35.69 4.60
CA ARG A 851 -20.04 35.06 4.36
C ARG A 851 -20.56 34.41 5.65
N TYR A 852 -19.69 33.70 6.36
CA TYR A 852 -20.01 32.95 7.57
C TYR A 852 -20.25 33.87 8.77
N LEU A 853 -19.54 35.00 8.86
CA LEU A 853 -19.88 36.09 9.78
C LEU A 853 -21.24 36.72 9.47
N GLY A 854 -21.59 36.87 8.18
CA GLY A 854 -22.92 37.29 7.74
C GLY A 854 -24.01 36.33 8.22
N ILE A 855 -23.87 35.04 7.93
CA ILE A 855 -24.78 33.96 8.37
C ILE A 855 -24.98 34.01 9.90
N LEU A 856 -23.89 34.06 10.68
CA LEU A 856 -23.95 34.12 12.13
C LEU A 856 -24.62 35.42 12.63
N ALA A 857 -24.39 36.56 11.98
CA ALA A 857 -25.07 37.81 12.31
C ALA A 857 -26.58 37.74 12.03
N VAL A 858 -27.04 36.97 11.03
CA VAL A 858 -28.48 36.67 10.86
C VAL A 858 -29.02 35.84 12.02
N THR A 859 -28.32 34.79 12.45
CA THR A 859 -28.69 33.97 13.63
C THR A 859 -28.71 34.79 14.93
N ALA A 860 -27.83 35.80 15.04
CA ALA A 860 -27.81 36.76 16.15
C ALA A 860 -28.84 37.90 16.03
N CYS A 861 -29.63 37.94 14.95
CA CYS A 861 -30.57 39.04 14.59
C CYS A 861 -29.91 40.42 14.41
N ARG A 862 -28.62 40.48 14.04
CA ARG A 862 -27.82 41.69 13.82
C ARG A 862 -27.79 42.06 12.32
N PHE A 863 -28.97 42.34 11.76
CA PHE A 863 -29.19 42.43 10.31
C PHE A 863 -28.31 43.47 9.58
N ASP A 864 -28.05 44.63 10.17
CA ASP A 864 -27.22 45.68 9.54
C ASP A 864 -25.73 45.33 9.52
N GLU A 865 -25.26 44.54 10.48
CA GLU A 865 -23.92 43.96 10.45
C GLU A 865 -23.84 42.80 9.45
N ALA A 866 -24.89 41.96 9.38
CA ALA A 866 -24.99 40.91 8.37
C ALA A 866 -24.92 41.48 6.95
N GLU A 867 -25.61 42.60 6.67
CA GLU A 867 -25.51 43.30 5.38
C GLU A 867 -24.07 43.74 5.06
N ASN A 868 -23.33 44.31 6.02
CA ASN A 868 -21.94 44.69 5.82
C ASN A 868 -21.04 43.47 5.55
N TRP A 869 -21.23 42.38 6.30
CA TRP A 869 -20.50 41.13 6.10
C TRP A 869 -20.79 40.48 4.75
N PHE A 870 -22.05 40.41 4.31
CA PHE A 870 -22.40 39.87 2.99
C PHE A 870 -21.86 40.74 1.84
N ARG A 871 -21.92 42.08 1.94
CA ARG A 871 -21.28 42.97 0.94
C ARG A 871 -19.77 42.72 0.83
N LYS A 872 -19.09 42.54 1.97
CA LYS A 872 -17.66 42.19 2.02
C LYS A 872 -17.40 40.81 1.39
N ALA A 873 -18.24 39.82 1.66
CA ALA A 873 -18.15 38.48 1.10
C ALA A 873 -18.36 38.45 -0.42
N LEU A 874 -19.34 39.19 -0.95
CA LEU A 874 -19.55 39.33 -2.40
C LEU A 874 -18.33 39.93 -3.09
N ALA A 875 -17.78 41.03 -2.55
CA ALA A 875 -16.57 41.65 -3.08
C ALA A 875 -15.35 40.72 -3.01
N PHE A 876 -15.21 39.96 -1.93
CA PHE A 876 -14.10 39.02 -1.76
C PHE A 876 -14.20 37.82 -2.72
N ASN A 877 -15.35 37.14 -2.76
CA ASN A 877 -15.60 36.00 -3.65
C ASN A 877 -15.55 36.41 -5.13
N GLY A 878 -16.03 37.61 -5.47
CA GLY A 878 -15.93 38.19 -6.81
C GLY A 878 -14.48 38.40 -7.26
N ARG A 879 -13.61 38.95 -6.42
CA ARG A 879 -12.16 39.07 -6.73
C ARG A 879 -11.47 37.72 -6.93
N MET A 880 -11.94 36.66 -6.28
CA MET A 880 -11.44 35.29 -6.46
C MET A 880 -12.05 34.56 -7.66
N ASN A 881 -13.02 35.15 -8.38
CA ASN A 881 -13.87 34.46 -9.36
C ASN A 881 -14.54 33.17 -8.80
N ALA A 882 -14.83 33.16 -7.50
CA ALA A 882 -15.24 31.96 -6.77
C ALA A 882 -16.76 31.70 -6.94
N ARG A 883 -17.18 31.26 -8.14
CA ARG A 883 -18.59 31.26 -8.60
C ARG A 883 -19.58 30.58 -7.64
N PRO A 884 -19.34 29.36 -7.10
CA PRO A 884 -20.28 28.72 -6.18
C PRO A 884 -20.49 29.48 -4.88
N TYR A 885 -19.40 30.05 -4.36
CA TYR A 885 -19.40 30.82 -3.12
C TYR A 885 -20.03 32.21 -3.32
N LEU A 886 -19.92 32.79 -4.52
CA LEU A 886 -20.63 34.00 -4.91
C LEU A 886 -22.15 33.77 -4.95
N ALA A 887 -22.61 32.75 -5.67
CA ALA A 887 -24.04 32.37 -5.73
C ALA A 887 -24.60 32.09 -4.32
N SER A 888 -23.90 31.28 -3.53
CA SER A 888 -24.31 30.95 -2.18
C SER A 888 -24.38 32.18 -1.26
N THR A 889 -23.48 33.16 -1.43
CA THR A 889 -23.51 34.43 -0.67
C THR A 889 -24.72 35.28 -1.06
N LEU A 890 -25.10 35.32 -2.35
CA LEU A 890 -26.30 36.01 -2.82
C LEU A 890 -27.57 35.41 -2.21
N VAL A 891 -27.70 34.09 -2.15
CA VAL A 891 -28.85 33.40 -1.54
C VAL A 891 -28.95 33.69 -0.04
N ASP A 892 -27.85 33.57 0.71
CA ASP A 892 -27.87 33.80 2.16
C ASP A 892 -28.15 35.28 2.51
N TYR A 893 -27.71 36.22 1.66
CA TYR A 893 -28.01 37.66 1.78
C TYR A 893 -29.46 37.98 1.37
N ALA A 894 -30.00 37.34 0.33
CA ALA A 894 -31.41 37.44 -0.03
C ALA A 894 -32.31 36.94 1.11
N GLU A 895 -31.99 35.80 1.72
CA GLU A 895 -32.73 35.25 2.86
C GLU A 895 -32.67 36.18 4.09
N MET A 896 -31.56 36.89 4.31
CA MET A 896 -31.46 37.95 5.32
C MET A 896 -32.42 39.11 5.02
N LEU A 897 -32.45 39.61 3.78
CA LEU A 897 -33.32 40.70 3.35
C LEU A 897 -34.81 40.33 3.47
N ILE A 898 -35.18 39.09 3.13
CA ILE A 898 -36.53 38.54 3.31
C ILE A 898 -36.94 38.51 4.80
N ARG A 899 -36.00 38.21 5.71
CA ARG A 899 -36.21 38.28 7.17
C ARG A 899 -36.27 39.73 7.71
N LYS A 900 -35.70 40.71 7.00
CA LYS A 900 -35.73 42.16 7.35
C LYS A 900 -37.03 42.84 6.89
N GLY A 901 -37.58 42.43 5.74
CA GLY A 901 -39.01 42.50 5.45
C GLY A 901 -39.58 43.81 4.91
N SER A 902 -38.78 44.80 4.50
CA SER A 902 -39.32 45.97 3.77
C SER A 902 -39.53 45.67 2.27
N GLN A 903 -40.41 46.41 1.58
CA GLN A 903 -40.56 46.27 0.12
C GLN A 903 -39.24 46.42 -0.65
N ARG A 904 -38.35 47.31 -0.17
CA ARG A 904 -37.02 47.51 -0.76
C ARG A 904 -36.11 46.29 -0.57
N ASP A 905 -36.23 45.63 0.58
CA ASP A 905 -35.48 44.41 0.87
C ASP A 905 -36.00 43.23 0.03
N PHE A 906 -37.33 43.08 -0.14
CA PHE A 906 -37.92 42.05 -1.02
C PHE A 906 -37.54 42.22 -2.50
N ALA A 907 -37.55 43.45 -3.02
CA ALA A 907 -37.13 43.73 -4.39
C ALA A 907 -35.66 43.34 -4.63
N LYS A 908 -34.76 43.75 -3.72
CA LYS A 908 -33.33 43.43 -3.75
C LYS A 908 -33.04 41.95 -3.49
N ALA A 909 -33.85 41.27 -2.67
CA ALA A 909 -33.77 39.82 -2.50
C ALA A 909 -34.12 39.09 -3.80
N THR A 910 -35.13 39.55 -4.53
CA THR A 910 -35.51 38.99 -5.84
C THR A 910 -34.39 39.16 -6.87
N GLU A 911 -33.76 40.34 -6.92
CA GLU A 911 -32.57 40.62 -7.76
C GLU A 911 -31.42 39.64 -7.44
N PHE A 912 -31.08 39.47 -6.16
CA PHE A 912 -30.02 38.56 -5.74
C PHE A 912 -30.34 37.08 -5.99
N LEU A 913 -31.61 36.65 -5.85
CA LEU A 913 -32.03 35.29 -6.17
C LEU A 913 -31.93 35.02 -7.68
N ALA A 914 -32.29 35.98 -8.53
CA ALA A 914 -32.12 35.86 -9.98
C ALA A 914 -30.63 35.73 -10.37
N SER A 915 -29.77 36.62 -9.87
CA SER A 915 -28.32 36.53 -10.09
C SER A 915 -27.72 35.24 -9.52
N ALA A 916 -28.23 34.73 -8.40
CA ALA A 916 -27.80 33.44 -7.85
C ALA A 916 -28.24 32.26 -8.74
N GLN A 917 -29.42 32.34 -9.34
CA GLN A 917 -29.95 31.30 -10.24
C GLN A 917 -29.11 31.21 -11.51
N GLU A 918 -28.83 32.34 -12.18
CA GLU A 918 -27.98 32.40 -13.38
C GLU A 918 -26.59 31.77 -13.14
N ILE A 919 -25.97 32.06 -11.99
CA ILE A 919 -24.69 31.46 -11.61
C ILE A 919 -24.85 29.97 -11.31
N SER A 920 -25.92 29.58 -10.60
CA SER A 920 -26.16 28.19 -10.19
C SER A 920 -26.41 27.28 -11.40
N GLU A 921 -27.21 27.72 -12.37
CA GLU A 921 -27.47 27.01 -13.63
C GLU A 921 -26.20 26.91 -14.48
N ALA A 922 -25.48 28.02 -14.67
CA ALA A 922 -24.23 28.08 -15.44
C ALA A 922 -23.00 27.49 -14.72
N VAL A 923 -23.22 26.74 -13.63
CA VAL A 923 -22.24 25.95 -12.86
C VAL A 923 -22.74 24.52 -12.58
N GLY A 924 -24.06 24.29 -12.59
CA GLY A 924 -24.66 22.98 -12.27
C GLY A 924 -24.93 22.76 -10.78
N MET A 925 -25.13 23.82 -9.98
CA MET A 925 -25.45 23.76 -8.55
C MET A 925 -26.91 23.37 -8.32
N ARG A 926 -27.23 22.08 -8.43
CA ARG A 926 -28.62 21.58 -8.40
C ARG A 926 -29.30 21.77 -7.05
N ALA A 927 -28.57 21.62 -5.95
CA ALA A 927 -29.13 21.77 -4.61
C ALA A 927 -29.39 23.26 -4.29
N LEU A 928 -28.48 24.15 -4.68
CA LEU A 928 -28.67 25.58 -4.51
C LEU A 928 -29.81 26.12 -5.40
N ALA A 929 -29.91 25.69 -6.66
CA ALA A 929 -31.02 26.07 -7.55
C ALA A 929 -32.39 25.67 -6.98
N TYR A 930 -32.52 24.44 -6.45
CA TYR A 930 -33.75 24.00 -5.78
C TYR A 930 -34.09 24.86 -4.54
N ARG A 931 -33.08 25.26 -3.75
CA ARG A 931 -33.25 26.19 -2.61
C ARG A 931 -33.68 27.58 -3.09
N ILE A 932 -33.16 28.07 -4.21
CA ILE A 932 -33.56 29.35 -4.81
C ILE A 932 -35.04 29.32 -5.21
N ASP A 933 -35.49 28.28 -5.93
CA ASP A 933 -36.90 28.11 -6.31
C ASP A 933 -37.84 28.05 -5.10
N GLU A 934 -37.41 27.43 -3.99
CA GLU A 934 -38.18 27.42 -2.76
C GLU A 934 -38.25 28.81 -2.10
N ILE A 935 -37.12 29.50 -1.97
CA ILE A 935 -37.05 30.84 -1.37
C ILE A 935 -37.83 31.86 -2.22
N ALA A 936 -37.73 31.80 -3.56
CA ALA A 936 -38.46 32.70 -4.46
C ALA A 936 -39.99 32.56 -4.31
N ARG A 937 -40.50 31.33 -4.26
CA ARG A 937 -41.95 31.07 -4.01
C ARG A 937 -42.40 31.58 -2.64
N ARG A 938 -41.60 31.38 -1.59
CA ARG A 938 -41.87 31.93 -0.24
C ARG A 938 -41.86 33.47 -0.25
N THR A 939 -40.92 34.07 -0.99
CA THR A 939 -40.75 35.54 -1.11
C THR A 939 -41.93 36.21 -1.80
N ALA A 940 -42.43 35.63 -2.90
CA ALA A 940 -43.61 36.15 -3.60
C ALA A 940 -44.85 36.17 -2.68
N SER A 941 -45.05 35.11 -1.88
CA SER A 941 -46.15 35.06 -0.89
C SER A 941 -45.96 36.07 0.25
N ALA A 942 -44.74 36.21 0.78
CA ALA A 942 -44.43 37.18 1.84
C ALA A 942 -44.62 38.63 1.37
N SER A 943 -44.13 38.97 0.18
CA SER A 943 -44.26 40.31 -0.40
C SER A 943 -45.72 40.66 -0.72
N ALA A 944 -46.54 39.69 -1.15
CA ALA A 944 -47.97 39.90 -1.36
C ALA A 944 -48.70 40.20 -0.03
N ASN A 945 -48.38 39.47 1.04
CA ASN A 945 -48.95 39.72 2.37
C ASN A 945 -48.50 41.08 2.95
N ALA A 946 -47.23 41.47 2.75
CA ALA A 946 -46.72 42.77 3.18
C ALA A 946 -47.44 43.94 2.48
N ALA A 947 -47.65 43.85 1.16
CA ALA A 947 -48.36 44.88 0.38
C ALA A 947 -49.84 45.06 0.80
N VAL A 948 -50.48 44.03 1.38
CA VAL A 948 -51.83 44.12 1.95
C VAL A 948 -51.83 44.84 3.32
N SER A 949 -50.70 44.86 4.04
CA SER A 949 -50.58 45.45 5.38
C SER A 949 -50.26 46.95 5.39
N GLU A 950 -49.88 47.56 4.26
CA GLU A 950 -49.48 48.98 4.18
C GLU A 950 -50.65 49.93 3.79
N VAL A 951 -51.90 49.47 3.82
CA VAL A 951 -53.09 50.29 3.57
C VAL A 951 -53.43 51.16 4.80
N PRO A 952 -53.45 52.51 4.69
CA PRO A 952 -53.73 53.37 5.85
C PRO A 952 -55.18 53.28 6.34
N GLU A 953 -55.38 53.05 7.65
CA GLU A 953 -56.72 52.99 8.25
C GLU A 953 -57.50 54.31 8.11
N ARG A 954 -58.68 54.24 7.49
CA ARG A 954 -59.61 55.37 7.38
C ARG A 954 -60.60 55.33 8.55
N LYS A 955 -60.39 56.20 9.55
CA LYS A 955 -61.24 56.32 10.76
C LYS A 955 -62.75 56.34 10.44
N VAL A 956 -63.50 55.39 11.01
CA VAL A 956 -64.96 55.44 11.21
C VAL A 956 -65.25 54.93 12.64
N VAL A 957 -66.39 55.32 13.23
CA VAL A 957 -66.68 55.26 14.67
C VAL A 957 -68.06 54.62 14.94
N ASN A 958 -68.19 53.88 16.06
CA ASN A 958 -69.39 53.16 16.57
C ASN A 958 -69.86 51.95 15.72
N GLY A 959 -70.57 50.94 16.27
CA GLY A 959 -70.89 50.63 17.68
C GLY A 959 -72.00 49.56 17.84
N ALA A 960 -72.12 48.97 19.05
CA ALA A 960 -73.27 48.22 19.62
C ALA A 960 -73.82 46.91 18.97
N ALA A 961 -73.41 45.77 19.54
CA ALA A 961 -74.22 44.71 20.21
C ALA A 961 -75.41 43.92 19.56
N ALA A 962 -75.40 42.60 19.87
CA ALA A 962 -76.54 41.68 20.20
C ALA A 962 -77.23 40.78 19.14
N GLY A 963 -77.65 39.57 19.58
CA GLY A 963 -78.39 38.50 18.83
C GLY A 963 -77.45 37.43 18.23
N ALA A 964 -77.48 36.11 18.50
CA ALA A 964 -78.53 35.12 18.86
C ALA A 964 -79.49 34.77 17.69
N GLU A 965 -79.79 33.50 17.33
CA GLU A 965 -79.32 32.18 17.81
C GLU A 965 -79.67 31.05 16.78
N GLN A 966 -79.33 29.78 17.10
CA GLN A 966 -79.81 28.49 16.53
C GLN A 966 -78.95 27.73 15.48
N ALA A 967 -79.08 26.39 15.53
CA ALA A 967 -78.39 25.32 14.81
C ALA A 967 -79.47 24.25 14.41
N PRO A 968 -79.20 23.01 13.88
CA PRO A 968 -77.96 22.22 13.79
C PRO A 968 -77.78 21.56 12.37
N ARG A 969 -77.19 20.37 12.07
CA ARG A 969 -76.64 19.22 12.83
C ARG A 969 -75.71 18.34 11.95
N ALA A 970 -74.47 18.09 12.40
CA ALA A 970 -73.71 16.80 12.51
C ALA A 970 -73.73 15.70 11.38
N PRO A 971 -72.75 14.75 11.30
CA PRO A 971 -71.77 14.36 12.34
C PRO A 971 -70.32 13.95 11.95
N ARG A 972 -69.34 14.40 12.77
CA ARG A 972 -68.18 13.63 13.35
C ARG A 972 -67.05 13.11 12.40
N ALA A 973 -65.80 12.84 12.85
CA ALA A 973 -65.13 12.76 14.18
C ALA A 973 -63.57 12.91 14.03
N ARG A 974 -62.68 13.09 15.04
CA ARG A 974 -62.71 13.55 16.48
C ARG A 974 -61.25 13.43 17.08
N VAL A 975 -61.00 13.98 18.29
CA VAL A 975 -59.89 13.66 19.28
C VAL A 975 -58.59 14.48 19.12
N LEU A 976 -57.95 15.08 20.14
CA LEU A 976 -58.30 15.50 21.54
C LEU A 976 -57.30 16.59 22.03
N GLU A 977 -57.57 17.25 23.17
CA GLU A 977 -56.62 18.14 23.88
C GLU A 977 -56.70 17.97 25.43
N LEU A 978 -55.86 18.68 26.19
CA LEU A 978 -55.56 18.54 27.63
C LEU A 978 -56.57 19.20 28.59
N VAL A 979 -56.43 18.94 29.91
CA VAL A 979 -56.49 19.93 31.02
C VAL A 979 -55.96 19.29 32.34
N ALA A 980 -55.59 20.07 33.36
CA ALA A 980 -54.85 19.65 34.59
C ALA A 980 -55.60 19.94 35.92
N GLY A 981 -55.10 19.45 37.09
CA GLY A 981 -55.47 20.04 38.40
C GLY A 981 -55.19 19.32 39.74
N ARG A 982 -54.09 19.70 40.43
CA ARG A 982 -53.89 19.81 41.92
C ARG A 982 -53.78 18.53 42.82
N GLY A 983 -53.01 18.66 43.93
CA GLY A 983 -52.74 17.65 45.00
C GLY A 983 -53.63 17.79 46.26
N PRO A 984 -53.22 17.46 47.53
CA PRO A 984 -51.85 17.56 48.13
C PRO A 984 -51.46 16.54 49.29
N ARG A 985 -50.41 16.86 50.07
CA ARG A 985 -49.98 16.38 51.44
C ARG A 985 -48.83 15.32 51.57
N ARG A 986 -48.47 14.94 52.82
CA ARG A 986 -47.09 14.76 53.37
C ARG A 986 -46.86 13.43 54.16
N ALA A 987 -45.56 13.12 54.38
CA ALA A 987 -44.91 12.30 55.43
C ALA A 987 -44.70 10.78 55.17
N GLY A 988 -43.58 10.16 55.60
CA GLY A 988 -42.33 10.75 56.15
C GLY A 988 -41.26 9.76 56.67
N ILE A 989 -39.98 10.13 56.45
CA ILE A 989 -38.71 9.87 57.20
C ILE A 989 -38.42 8.48 57.81
N SER A 990 -37.29 7.88 57.38
CA SER A 990 -36.26 7.29 58.27
C SER A 990 -34.86 7.29 57.62
N GLU A 991 -33.82 7.48 58.43
CA GLU A 991 -32.36 7.51 58.13
C GLU A 991 -31.70 6.14 58.47
N PRO A 992 -30.35 5.90 58.39
CA PRO A 992 -29.19 6.74 58.04
C PRO A 992 -28.29 6.10 56.94
N GLY A 993 -27.07 6.55 56.61
CA GLY A 993 -26.22 7.62 57.18
C GLY A 993 -24.96 7.92 56.35
N SER A 994 -24.11 8.81 56.86
CA SER A 994 -22.89 9.34 56.22
C SER A 994 -21.65 8.45 56.36
N LEU A 995 -20.67 8.65 55.47
CA LEU A 995 -19.26 8.85 55.88
C LEU A 995 -18.46 9.58 54.79
N SER A 996 -17.46 10.34 55.21
CA SER A 996 -16.50 11.04 54.35
C SER A 996 -15.06 10.62 54.71
N SER A 997 -14.13 10.86 53.78
CA SER A 997 -12.70 11.11 54.03
C SER A 997 -11.97 10.25 55.08
N ASP A 998 -11.00 9.44 54.64
CA ASP A 998 -9.62 9.88 54.89
C ASP A 998 -8.59 9.28 53.93
N THR A 999 -7.49 10.00 53.74
CA THR A 999 -6.30 9.53 53.02
C THR A 999 -5.23 9.06 54.00
N SER A 1000 -4.67 7.86 53.79
CA SER A 1000 -3.44 7.46 54.46
C SER A 1000 -2.56 6.62 53.54
N HIS A 1001 -1.25 6.89 53.56
CA HIS A 1001 -0.26 6.06 52.87
C HIS A 1001 -0.07 4.74 53.64
N ALA A 1002 -0.42 3.63 53.02
CA ALA A 1002 0.12 2.32 53.37
C ALA A 1002 1.26 1.97 52.39
N ALA A 1003 2.32 1.33 52.88
CA ALA A 1003 3.43 0.91 52.03
C ALA A 1003 3.00 -0.20 51.06
N VAL A 1004 3.47 -0.15 49.82
CA VAL A 1004 3.29 -1.24 48.86
C VAL A 1004 4.14 -2.43 49.31
N SER A 1005 3.50 -3.59 49.50
CA SER A 1005 4.18 -4.87 49.64
C SER A 1005 4.40 -5.50 48.26
N ASP A 1006 5.55 -6.17 48.07
CA ASP A 1006 5.93 -6.79 46.78
C ASP A 1006 5.00 -7.93 46.32
N ASP A 1007 4.10 -8.43 47.18
CA ASP A 1007 3.14 -9.51 46.88
C ASP A 1007 2.09 -9.17 45.80
N ALA A 1008 1.88 -7.88 45.51
CA ALA A 1008 0.86 -7.45 44.56
C ALA A 1008 1.23 -7.74 43.09
N ALA A 1009 2.53 -7.88 42.77
CA ALA A 1009 3.01 -7.92 41.39
C ALA A 1009 2.66 -9.20 40.62
N ASN A 1010 2.59 -10.35 41.30
CA ASN A 1010 2.42 -11.66 40.66
C ASN A 1010 0.96 -12.10 40.45
N HIS A 1011 -0.03 -11.24 40.73
CA HIS A 1011 -1.45 -11.60 40.68
C HIS A 1011 -2.12 -11.15 39.37
N ALA A 1012 -2.58 -12.11 38.57
CA ALA A 1012 -3.31 -11.87 37.32
C ALA A 1012 -4.77 -12.32 37.43
N ILE A 1013 -5.68 -11.66 36.69
CA ILE A 1013 -7.11 -12.02 36.64
C ILE A 1013 -7.45 -12.48 35.23
N PHE A 1014 -8.24 -13.55 35.11
CA PHE A 1014 -8.79 -14.00 33.83
C PHE A 1014 -10.22 -14.51 34.07
N ARG A 1015 -11.18 -13.58 34.08
CA ARG A 1015 -12.58 -13.81 34.46
C ARG A 1015 -13.54 -13.67 33.30
N ARG A 1016 -14.61 -14.48 33.24
CA ARG A 1016 -15.65 -14.36 32.20
C ARG A 1016 -16.84 -13.50 32.64
N ASP A 1017 -16.81 -12.22 32.27
CA ASP A 1017 -17.93 -11.28 32.41
C ASP A 1017 -18.92 -11.41 31.23
N GLY A 1018 -19.59 -12.57 31.15
CA GLY A 1018 -20.62 -12.89 30.15
C GLY A 1018 -20.07 -13.13 28.74
N ASP A 1019 -20.36 -12.20 27.82
CA ASP A 1019 -19.89 -12.19 26.43
C ASP A 1019 -18.44 -11.67 26.28
N TYR A 1020 -17.83 -11.22 27.38
CA TYR A 1020 -16.48 -10.67 27.42
C TYR A 1020 -15.65 -11.32 28.52
N TRP A 1021 -14.37 -11.55 28.24
CA TRP A 1021 -13.38 -11.88 29.25
C TRP A 1021 -12.68 -10.62 29.73
N THR A 1022 -12.62 -10.42 31.03
CA THR A 1022 -11.87 -9.34 31.68
C THR A 1022 -10.54 -9.90 32.16
N ILE A 1023 -9.45 -9.36 31.63
CA ILE A 1023 -8.08 -9.83 31.87
C ILE A 1023 -7.29 -8.71 32.55
N SER A 1024 -6.56 -9.06 33.61
CA SER A 1024 -5.68 -8.16 34.35
C SER A 1024 -4.28 -8.76 34.47
N TYR A 1025 -3.25 -8.00 34.15
CA TYR A 1025 -1.85 -8.37 34.31
C TYR A 1025 -1.01 -7.12 34.61
N GLU A 1026 -0.13 -7.18 35.63
CA GLU A 1026 0.70 -6.03 36.08
C GLU A 1026 -0.08 -4.70 36.24
N GLY A 1027 -1.33 -4.78 36.73
CA GLY A 1027 -2.23 -3.63 36.91
C GLY A 1027 -2.89 -3.09 35.63
N LYS A 1028 -2.50 -3.56 34.44
CA LYS A 1028 -3.18 -3.26 33.17
C LYS A 1028 -4.44 -4.13 33.08
N VAL A 1029 -5.60 -3.53 32.80
CA VAL A 1029 -6.88 -4.25 32.66
C VAL A 1029 -7.47 -4.00 31.26
N PHE A 1030 -7.81 -5.08 30.55
CA PHE A 1030 -8.47 -5.01 29.25
C PHE A 1030 -9.58 -6.06 29.13
N ARG A 1031 -10.48 -5.89 28.15
CA ARG A 1031 -11.61 -6.79 27.91
C ARG A 1031 -11.61 -7.32 26.48
N LEU A 1032 -11.66 -8.63 26.31
CA LEU A 1032 -11.77 -9.31 25.02
C LEU A 1032 -13.19 -9.85 24.83
N LYS A 1033 -13.78 -9.66 23.65
CA LYS A 1033 -15.01 -10.38 23.30
C LYS A 1033 -14.74 -11.88 23.27
N HIS A 1034 -15.69 -12.68 23.73
CA HIS A 1034 -15.57 -14.12 23.86
C HIS A 1034 -15.18 -14.82 22.55
N LEU A 1035 -14.19 -15.71 22.66
CA LEU A 1035 -13.64 -16.56 21.60
C LEU A 1035 -13.36 -17.93 22.21
N LYS A 1036 -13.69 -19.02 21.50
CA LYS A 1036 -13.57 -20.41 21.98
C LYS A 1036 -12.18 -20.82 22.51
N GLY A 1037 -11.11 -20.13 22.08
CA GLY A 1037 -9.76 -20.36 22.60
C GLY A 1037 -9.53 -19.82 24.01
N LEU A 1038 -10.35 -18.88 24.49
CA LEU A 1038 -10.27 -18.33 25.85
C LEU A 1038 -10.75 -19.34 26.89
N ASP A 1039 -11.76 -20.16 26.60
CA ASP A 1039 -12.17 -21.26 27.51
C ASP A 1039 -11.10 -22.35 27.60
N CYS A 1040 -10.46 -22.69 26.47
CA CYS A 1040 -9.31 -23.61 26.45
C CYS A 1040 -8.13 -23.05 27.27
N LEU A 1041 -7.89 -21.75 27.19
CA LEU A 1041 -6.83 -21.08 27.94
C LEU A 1041 -7.16 -21.04 29.44
N ALA A 1042 -8.36 -20.61 29.83
CA ALA A 1042 -8.82 -20.64 31.22
C ALA A 1042 -8.76 -22.05 31.84
N TYR A 1043 -9.09 -23.09 31.07
CA TYR A 1043 -8.97 -24.48 31.53
C TYR A 1043 -7.52 -24.91 31.76
N LEU A 1044 -6.57 -24.45 30.94
CA LEU A 1044 -5.14 -24.69 31.17
C LEU A 1044 -4.58 -23.86 32.32
N LEU A 1045 -5.01 -22.60 32.48
CA LEU A 1045 -4.59 -21.73 33.59
C LEU A 1045 -5.10 -22.23 34.95
N SER A 1046 -6.26 -22.89 35.00
CA SER A 1046 -6.82 -23.53 36.22
C SER A 1046 -6.19 -24.87 36.56
N HIS A 1047 -5.46 -25.50 35.63
CA HIS A 1047 -4.78 -26.77 35.82
C HIS A 1047 -3.26 -26.64 35.50
N PRO A 1048 -2.53 -25.75 36.22
CA PRO A 1048 -1.12 -25.51 35.95
C PRO A 1048 -0.29 -26.79 36.09
N ALA A 1049 0.78 -26.88 35.30
CA ALA A 1049 1.66 -28.03 35.12
C ALA A 1049 1.00 -29.35 34.63
N THR A 1050 -0.33 -29.42 34.51
CA THR A 1050 -1.06 -30.62 34.09
C THR A 1050 -1.08 -30.76 32.56
N GLU A 1051 -0.95 -31.99 32.05
CA GLU A 1051 -1.01 -32.28 30.61
C GLU A 1051 -2.40 -32.81 30.22
N VAL A 1052 -3.18 -31.96 29.55
CA VAL A 1052 -4.58 -32.20 29.18
C VAL A 1052 -4.67 -32.66 27.73
N HIS A 1053 -5.30 -33.82 27.47
CA HIS A 1053 -5.42 -34.36 26.12
C HIS A 1053 -6.29 -33.47 25.20
N SER A 1054 -5.92 -33.34 23.94
CA SER A 1054 -6.54 -32.40 22.99
C SER A 1054 -8.03 -32.64 22.76
N SER A 1055 -8.50 -33.89 22.87
CA SER A 1055 -9.94 -34.21 22.77
C SER A 1055 -10.74 -33.68 23.96
N GLY A 1056 -10.15 -33.63 25.16
CA GLY A 1056 -10.78 -33.04 26.35
C GLY A 1056 -10.91 -31.52 26.22
N LEU A 1057 -9.84 -30.85 25.80
CA LEU A 1057 -9.90 -29.41 25.49
C LEU A 1057 -10.86 -29.10 24.34
N ALA A 1058 -10.93 -29.95 23.31
CA ALA A 1058 -11.91 -29.81 22.24
C ALA A 1058 -13.36 -30.00 22.71
N ALA A 1059 -13.62 -30.71 23.81
CA ALA A 1059 -14.93 -30.78 24.44
C ALA A 1059 -15.24 -29.51 25.25
N VAL A 1060 -14.27 -28.99 26.02
CA VAL A 1060 -14.38 -27.68 26.71
C VAL A 1060 -14.72 -26.57 25.70
N MET A 1061 -13.99 -26.53 24.58
CA MET A 1061 -14.16 -25.59 23.45
C MET A 1061 -15.53 -25.63 22.76
N ASN A 1062 -16.36 -26.63 23.06
CA ASN A 1062 -17.64 -26.88 22.40
C ASN A 1062 -18.84 -27.02 23.34
N LYS A 1063 -18.69 -26.78 24.65
CA LYS A 1063 -19.85 -26.64 25.55
C LYS A 1063 -20.63 -25.35 25.20
N LEU A 1064 -21.94 -25.47 25.04
CA LEU A 1064 -22.84 -24.30 25.03
C LEU A 1064 -23.14 -23.86 26.48
N PRO A 1065 -23.36 -22.55 26.74
CA PRO A 1065 -23.70 -22.06 28.07
C PRO A 1065 -25.22 -21.98 28.30
N SER A 1066 -25.79 -22.91 29.07
CA SER A 1066 -27.16 -22.78 29.60
C SER A 1066 -27.46 -23.78 30.73
N GLY A 1067 -27.70 -23.27 31.94
CA GLY A 1067 -28.51 -23.88 33.01
C GLY A 1067 -27.97 -25.14 33.72
N ASP A 1068 -27.82 -25.03 35.04
CA ASP A 1068 -27.91 -26.07 36.08
C ASP A 1068 -27.06 -27.36 35.99
N GLY A 1069 -26.58 -27.82 37.15
CA GLY A 1069 -25.96 -29.14 37.37
C GLY A 1069 -26.63 -29.86 38.55
N PRO A 1070 -25.94 -30.77 39.28
CA PRO A 1070 -24.65 -31.42 39.00
C PRO A 1070 -24.76 -32.97 39.02
N ALA A 1071 -23.71 -33.69 38.60
CA ALA A 1071 -23.53 -35.11 38.92
C ALA A 1071 -22.06 -35.53 38.89
N VAL A 1072 -21.65 -36.34 39.88
CA VAL A 1072 -20.40 -37.12 39.89
C VAL A 1072 -20.73 -38.56 39.50
N LEU A 1073 -19.84 -39.22 38.77
CA LEU A 1073 -19.83 -40.69 38.66
C LEU A 1073 -18.40 -41.20 38.83
N ASP A 1074 -18.16 -41.86 39.95
CA ASP A 1074 -17.04 -42.79 40.14
C ASP A 1074 -17.37 -44.13 39.46
N SER A 1075 -16.37 -44.77 38.86
CA SER A 1075 -16.34 -46.22 38.70
C SER A 1075 -14.91 -46.76 38.58
N GLN A 1076 -14.57 -47.75 39.41
CA GLN A 1076 -13.42 -48.63 39.23
C GLN A 1076 -13.91 -49.99 38.71
N GLY A 1077 -13.06 -50.68 37.95
CA GLY A 1077 -13.33 -52.01 37.40
C GLY A 1077 -14.14 -51.98 36.08
N ASP A 1078 -13.93 -52.89 35.13
CA ASP A 1078 -12.91 -53.96 35.04
C ASP A 1078 -12.50 -54.17 33.57
N GLY A 1079 -11.49 -55.00 33.31
CA GLY A 1079 -10.76 -55.04 32.04
C GLY A 1079 -11.55 -55.42 30.79
N GLY A 1080 -11.55 -54.50 29.80
CA GLY A 1080 -11.84 -54.79 28.39
C GLY A 1080 -10.59 -54.52 27.53
N SER A 1081 -10.30 -55.39 26.56
CA SER A 1081 -9.06 -55.32 25.78
C SER A 1081 -9.01 -54.14 24.80
N ALA A 1082 -7.80 -53.67 24.50
CA ALA A 1082 -7.57 -52.70 23.43
C ALA A 1082 -7.82 -53.34 22.05
N ALA A 1083 -9.00 -53.12 21.50
CA ALA A 1083 -9.39 -53.45 20.13
C ALA A 1083 -10.33 -52.38 19.56
N ASP A 1084 -10.28 -52.17 18.24
CA ASP A 1084 -11.16 -51.32 17.42
C ASP A 1084 -11.58 -49.94 17.97
N LEU A 1085 -10.65 -48.98 17.84
CA LEU A 1085 -10.98 -47.61 17.39
C LEU A 1085 -10.55 -47.43 15.92
N GLY A 1086 -10.97 -48.38 15.08
CA GLY A 1086 -10.68 -48.43 13.66
C GLY A 1086 -11.73 -47.71 12.81
N ASP A 1087 -11.28 -46.69 12.07
CA ASP A 1087 -11.91 -46.07 10.91
C ASP A 1087 -13.29 -45.37 11.10
N ALA A 1088 -13.36 -44.11 10.67
CA ALA A 1088 -14.61 -43.33 10.64
C ALA A 1088 -15.30 -43.36 9.27
N GLY A 1089 -14.78 -44.15 8.32
CA GLY A 1089 -15.33 -44.28 6.97
C GLY A 1089 -14.89 -43.17 6.00
N PRO A 1090 -15.46 -43.16 4.78
CA PRO A 1090 -15.16 -42.16 3.75
C PRO A 1090 -15.78 -40.80 4.10
N ILE A 1091 -15.12 -39.71 3.68
CA ILE A 1091 -15.55 -38.33 4.00
C ILE A 1091 -16.92 -37.95 3.36
N LEU A 1092 -17.34 -38.64 2.31
CA LEU A 1092 -18.71 -38.61 1.77
C LEU A 1092 -19.15 -40.05 1.47
N ASP A 1093 -20.43 -40.35 1.66
CA ASP A 1093 -21.03 -41.61 1.20
C ASP A 1093 -21.37 -41.54 -0.31
N ASP A 1094 -21.62 -42.70 -0.94
CA ASP A 1094 -21.89 -42.74 -2.38
C ASP A 1094 -23.22 -42.09 -2.76
N LYS A 1095 -24.15 -41.96 -1.81
CA LYS A 1095 -25.43 -41.24 -2.00
C LYS A 1095 -25.18 -39.74 -2.14
N ALA A 1096 -24.38 -39.14 -1.25
CA ALA A 1096 -23.97 -37.74 -1.32
C ALA A 1096 -23.12 -37.47 -2.57
N LYS A 1097 -22.13 -38.33 -2.89
CA LYS A 1097 -21.31 -38.19 -4.12
C LYS A 1097 -22.17 -38.15 -5.37
N ASN A 1098 -23.18 -39.02 -5.48
CA ASN A 1098 -24.07 -39.03 -6.64
C ASN A 1098 -25.03 -37.83 -6.65
N SER A 1099 -25.49 -37.35 -5.49
CA SER A 1099 -26.29 -36.12 -5.40
C SER A 1099 -25.50 -34.87 -5.81
N TYR A 1100 -24.22 -34.74 -5.40
CA TYR A 1100 -23.36 -33.65 -5.85
C TYR A 1100 -23.02 -33.72 -7.35
N ARG A 1101 -22.83 -34.92 -7.90
CA ARG A 1101 -22.66 -35.12 -9.35
C ARG A 1101 -23.90 -34.70 -10.14
N HIS A 1102 -25.09 -35.03 -9.65
CA HIS A 1102 -26.36 -34.60 -10.26
C HIS A 1102 -26.49 -33.07 -10.24
N ARG A 1103 -26.22 -32.44 -9.09
CA ARG A 1103 -26.24 -30.96 -8.96
C ARG A 1103 -25.21 -30.28 -9.86
N LEU A 1104 -24.03 -30.89 -10.08
CA LEU A 1104 -23.03 -30.41 -11.02
C LEU A 1104 -23.45 -30.54 -12.50
N MET A 1105 -24.33 -31.48 -12.84
CA MET A 1105 -24.93 -31.56 -14.18
C MET A 1105 -26.00 -30.47 -14.34
N GLU A 1106 -26.94 -30.35 -13.40
CA GLU A 1106 -27.96 -29.29 -13.38
C GLU A 1106 -27.35 -27.90 -13.54
N LEU A 1107 -26.34 -27.56 -12.73
CA LEU A 1107 -25.70 -26.24 -12.76
C LEU A 1107 -24.97 -25.96 -14.08
N ARG A 1108 -24.44 -26.98 -14.76
CA ARG A 1108 -23.81 -26.83 -16.07
C ARG A 1108 -24.83 -26.62 -17.18
N GLU A 1109 -25.98 -27.27 -17.09
CA GLU A 1109 -27.12 -27.01 -17.98
C GLU A 1109 -27.70 -25.61 -17.75
N GLU A 1110 -27.86 -25.18 -16.48
CA GLU A 1110 -28.25 -23.80 -16.15
C GLU A 1110 -27.23 -22.76 -16.67
N LEU A 1111 -25.93 -23.06 -16.58
CA LEU A 1111 -24.86 -22.18 -17.08
C LEU A 1111 -24.88 -22.06 -18.61
N GLU A 1112 -25.03 -23.17 -19.33
CA GLU A 1112 -25.20 -23.16 -20.78
C GLU A 1112 -26.48 -22.42 -21.19
N GLN A 1113 -27.61 -22.68 -20.52
CA GLN A 1113 -28.87 -22.02 -20.83
C GLN A 1113 -28.80 -20.51 -20.57
N ALA A 1114 -28.21 -20.08 -19.44
CA ALA A 1114 -27.98 -18.67 -19.13
C ALA A 1114 -27.09 -17.98 -20.18
N LYS A 1115 -26.00 -18.64 -20.61
CA LYS A 1115 -25.10 -18.12 -21.67
C LYS A 1115 -25.80 -18.03 -23.03
N ARG A 1116 -26.66 -19.00 -23.39
CA ARG A 1116 -27.45 -18.97 -24.64
C ARG A 1116 -28.50 -17.85 -24.68
N ILE A 1117 -28.96 -17.33 -23.53
CA ILE A 1117 -29.93 -16.22 -23.45
C ILE A 1117 -29.32 -14.87 -23.01
N GLY A 1118 -27.99 -14.81 -22.77
CA GLY A 1118 -27.29 -13.59 -22.38
C GLY A 1118 -27.40 -13.17 -20.91
N ASP A 1119 -27.90 -14.03 -20.01
CA ASP A 1119 -28.02 -13.72 -18.58
C ASP A 1119 -26.69 -13.92 -17.84
N LEU A 1120 -25.82 -12.90 -17.95
CA LEU A 1120 -24.52 -12.86 -17.27
C LEU A 1120 -24.65 -12.99 -15.75
N GLY A 1121 -25.69 -12.41 -15.14
CA GLY A 1121 -25.90 -12.39 -13.68
C GLY A 1121 -26.41 -13.72 -13.10
N ARG A 1122 -26.92 -14.62 -13.94
CA ARG A 1122 -27.17 -16.03 -13.62
C ARG A 1122 -25.97 -16.92 -13.95
N ALA A 1123 -25.30 -16.68 -15.08
CA ALA A 1123 -24.10 -17.42 -15.48
C ALA A 1123 -22.98 -17.32 -14.41
N GLU A 1124 -22.63 -16.11 -13.97
CA GLU A 1124 -21.61 -15.86 -12.94
C GLU A 1124 -22.02 -16.44 -11.57
N ARG A 1125 -23.30 -16.74 -11.35
CA ARG A 1125 -23.81 -17.40 -10.13
C ARG A 1125 -23.66 -18.92 -10.22
N ALA A 1126 -24.05 -19.50 -11.35
CA ALA A 1126 -23.87 -20.92 -11.63
C ALA A 1126 -22.38 -21.30 -11.64
N GLU A 1127 -21.49 -20.47 -12.19
CA GLU A 1127 -20.03 -20.70 -12.15
C GLU A 1127 -19.49 -20.75 -10.72
N ARG A 1128 -19.87 -19.80 -9.85
CA ARG A 1128 -19.45 -19.81 -8.44
C ARG A 1128 -20.01 -21.01 -7.66
N GLU A 1129 -21.23 -21.48 -7.97
CA GLU A 1129 -21.78 -22.69 -7.35
C GLU A 1129 -21.10 -23.97 -7.87
N ILE A 1130 -20.76 -24.02 -9.16
CA ILE A 1130 -19.95 -25.10 -9.78
C ILE A 1130 -18.57 -25.19 -9.13
N ASP A 1131 -17.86 -24.08 -8.98
CA ASP A 1131 -16.53 -24.05 -8.38
C ASP A 1131 -16.58 -24.52 -6.92
N PHE A 1132 -17.56 -24.05 -6.14
CA PHE A 1132 -17.75 -24.47 -4.75
C PHE A 1132 -18.04 -25.97 -4.62
N VAL A 1133 -19.00 -26.50 -5.39
CA VAL A 1133 -19.34 -27.94 -5.36
C VAL A 1133 -18.19 -28.80 -5.89
N THR A 1134 -17.42 -28.30 -6.86
CA THR A 1134 -16.21 -28.97 -7.36
C THR A 1134 -15.12 -29.00 -6.30
N GLU A 1135 -14.91 -27.91 -5.54
CA GLU A 1135 -13.92 -27.88 -4.46
C GLU A 1135 -14.29 -28.87 -3.34
N GLU A 1136 -15.55 -28.90 -2.88
CA GLU A 1136 -16.00 -29.83 -1.84
C GLU A 1136 -15.89 -31.31 -2.27
N LEU A 1137 -16.22 -31.63 -3.53
CA LEU A 1137 -15.94 -32.97 -4.10
C LEU A 1137 -14.44 -33.28 -4.11
N SER A 1138 -13.59 -32.32 -4.51
CA SER A 1138 -12.12 -32.49 -4.55
C SER A 1138 -11.48 -32.64 -3.15
N ARG A 1139 -12.16 -32.16 -2.10
CA ARG A 1139 -11.76 -32.34 -0.70
C ARG A 1139 -12.06 -33.76 -0.22
N ALA A 1140 -13.16 -34.37 -0.64
CA ALA A 1140 -13.59 -35.71 -0.21
C ALA A 1140 -12.91 -36.90 -0.93
N VAL A 1141 -12.55 -36.77 -2.21
CA VAL A 1141 -11.94 -37.86 -3.00
C VAL A 1141 -10.42 -37.64 -3.15
N GLY A 1142 -9.64 -38.72 -3.11
CA GLY A 1142 -8.19 -38.70 -3.34
C GLY A 1142 -7.80 -38.90 -4.81
N LEU A 1143 -6.53 -38.59 -5.12
CA LEU A 1143 -5.92 -38.93 -6.42
C LEU A 1143 -6.07 -40.43 -6.69
N GLY A 1144 -6.62 -40.78 -7.86
CA GLY A 1144 -6.94 -42.17 -8.22
C GLY A 1144 -8.36 -42.63 -7.82
N GLY A 1145 -9.25 -41.73 -7.37
CA GLY A 1145 -10.67 -42.03 -7.19
C GLY A 1145 -11.02 -42.87 -5.96
N ARG A 1146 -10.06 -43.12 -5.06
CA ARG A 1146 -10.32 -43.68 -3.73
C ARG A 1146 -10.75 -42.58 -2.78
N ASP A 1147 -11.74 -42.84 -1.94
CA ASP A 1147 -12.19 -41.90 -0.93
C ASP A 1147 -11.07 -41.55 0.05
N ARG A 1148 -10.96 -40.27 0.43
CA ARG A 1148 -10.16 -39.90 1.59
C ARG A 1148 -10.91 -40.37 2.84
N ARG A 1149 -10.23 -41.17 3.67
CA ARG A 1149 -10.69 -41.54 5.02
C ARG A 1149 -10.39 -40.40 5.98
N ALA A 1150 -11.26 -40.17 6.95
CA ALA A 1150 -11.11 -39.03 7.86
C ALA A 1150 -9.89 -39.19 8.79
N ALA A 1151 -9.14 -38.11 9.00
CA ALA A 1151 -8.12 -38.06 10.03
C ALA A 1151 -8.73 -38.31 11.43
N SER A 1152 -7.98 -39.01 12.28
CA SER A 1152 -8.46 -39.45 13.60
C SER A 1152 -9.02 -38.29 14.43
N ALA A 1153 -10.01 -38.58 15.28
CA ALA A 1153 -10.66 -37.55 16.10
C ALA A 1153 -9.64 -36.77 16.97
N VAL A 1154 -8.60 -37.45 17.43
CA VAL A 1154 -7.48 -36.87 18.19
C VAL A 1154 -6.72 -35.83 17.38
N GLU A 1155 -6.40 -36.11 16.11
CA GLU A 1155 -5.65 -35.18 15.26
C GLU A 1155 -6.47 -33.95 14.89
N ARG A 1156 -7.76 -34.12 14.59
CA ARG A 1156 -8.67 -32.98 14.36
C ARG A 1156 -8.85 -32.14 15.61
N ALA A 1157 -8.95 -32.75 16.79
CA ALA A 1157 -8.96 -32.04 18.07
C ALA A 1157 -7.65 -31.28 18.31
N ARG A 1158 -6.49 -31.92 18.07
CA ARG A 1158 -5.15 -31.32 18.21
C ARG A 1158 -5.00 -30.06 17.37
N LEU A 1159 -5.32 -30.13 16.07
CA LEU A 1159 -5.21 -29.01 15.16
C LEU A 1159 -6.18 -27.87 15.52
N SER A 1160 -7.42 -28.20 15.88
CA SER A 1160 -8.45 -27.21 16.22
C SER A 1160 -8.12 -26.45 17.52
N VAL A 1161 -7.76 -27.16 18.59
CA VAL A 1161 -7.35 -26.56 19.88
C VAL A 1161 -6.07 -25.75 19.72
N THR A 1162 -5.07 -26.25 18.97
CA THR A 1162 -3.84 -25.51 18.68
C THR A 1162 -4.11 -24.20 17.95
N LYS A 1163 -4.98 -24.20 16.94
CA LYS A 1163 -5.38 -22.99 16.20
C LYS A 1163 -6.15 -22.01 17.09
N ALA A 1164 -7.07 -22.50 17.92
CA ALA A 1164 -7.87 -21.68 18.82
C ALA A 1164 -7.03 -20.97 19.89
N ILE A 1165 -6.16 -21.71 20.59
CA ILE A 1165 -5.26 -21.14 21.62
C ILE A 1165 -4.30 -20.12 20.99
N LYS A 1166 -3.62 -20.46 19.87
CA LYS A 1166 -2.68 -19.53 19.23
C LYS A 1166 -3.35 -18.26 18.70
N SER A 1167 -4.56 -18.35 18.16
CA SER A 1167 -5.35 -17.19 17.75
C SER A 1167 -5.66 -16.27 18.93
N VAL A 1168 -6.00 -16.85 20.09
CA VAL A 1168 -6.33 -16.10 21.30
C VAL A 1168 -5.10 -15.49 21.97
N VAL A 1169 -3.96 -16.20 22.06
CA VAL A 1169 -2.70 -15.63 22.57
C VAL A 1169 -2.21 -14.49 21.67
N ALA A 1170 -2.29 -14.65 20.34
CA ALA A 1170 -1.99 -13.58 19.40
C ALA A 1170 -2.97 -12.39 19.53
N LYS A 1171 -4.24 -12.63 19.91
CA LYS A 1171 -5.20 -11.56 20.17
C LYS A 1171 -4.96 -10.87 21.51
N ILE A 1172 -4.49 -11.57 22.54
CA ILE A 1172 -4.04 -11.00 23.83
C ILE A 1172 -2.81 -10.10 23.61
N SER A 1173 -1.83 -10.56 22.83
CA SER A 1173 -0.60 -9.81 22.48
C SER A 1173 -0.87 -8.44 21.82
N GLN A 1174 -2.07 -8.21 21.25
CA GLN A 1174 -2.50 -6.91 20.70
C GLN A 1174 -2.98 -5.91 21.75
N TYR A 1175 -3.23 -6.32 22.99
CA TYR A 1175 -3.65 -5.45 24.10
C TYR A 1175 -2.59 -5.40 25.20
N ASP A 1176 -1.97 -6.54 25.50
CA ASP A 1176 -0.80 -6.63 26.37
C ASP A 1176 0.22 -7.60 25.74
N ARG A 1177 1.34 -7.04 25.29
CA ARG A 1177 2.41 -7.79 24.63
C ARG A 1177 3.19 -8.67 25.62
N GLU A 1178 3.42 -8.19 26.83
CA GLU A 1178 4.22 -8.89 27.84
C GLU A 1178 3.46 -10.14 28.33
N LEU A 1179 2.15 -10.01 28.56
CA LEU A 1179 1.28 -11.16 28.82
C LEU A 1179 1.18 -12.09 27.60
N GLY A 1180 1.09 -11.54 26.39
CA GLY A 1180 1.07 -12.33 25.15
C GLY A 1180 2.32 -13.19 24.97
N ASP A 1181 3.50 -12.59 25.17
CA ASP A 1181 4.80 -13.25 25.02
C ASP A 1181 5.00 -14.30 26.14
N HIS A 1182 4.60 -14.01 27.39
CA HIS A 1182 4.57 -14.99 28.49
C HIS A 1182 3.69 -16.21 28.18
N LEU A 1183 2.44 -15.99 27.77
CA LEU A 1183 1.51 -17.07 27.44
C LEU A 1183 1.98 -17.89 26.23
N SER A 1184 2.62 -17.24 25.24
CA SER A 1184 3.20 -17.94 24.08
C SER A 1184 4.35 -18.89 24.45
N THR A 1185 5.05 -18.59 25.55
CA THR A 1185 6.22 -19.35 26.04
C THR A 1185 5.82 -20.44 27.03
N THR A 1186 4.84 -20.15 27.89
CA THR A 1186 4.38 -21.04 28.98
C THR A 1186 3.28 -22.03 28.56
N VAL A 1187 2.49 -21.73 27.51
CA VAL A 1187 1.43 -22.62 27.02
C VAL A 1187 1.92 -23.51 25.88
N ARG A 1188 2.07 -24.81 26.13
CA ARG A 1188 2.42 -25.82 25.14
C ARG A 1188 1.18 -26.43 24.51
N THR A 1189 1.11 -26.45 23.18
CA THR A 1189 0.01 -27.04 22.40
C THR A 1189 0.45 -28.28 21.63
N GLY A 1190 -0.26 -29.40 21.78
CA GLY A 1190 0.04 -30.67 21.12
C GLY A 1190 -1.09 -31.69 21.30
N THR A 1191 -0.78 -32.98 21.14
CA THR A 1191 -1.74 -34.07 21.44
C THR A 1191 -2.17 -34.03 22.91
N PHE A 1192 -1.25 -33.63 23.78
CA PHE A 1192 -1.54 -33.07 25.10
C PHE A 1192 -1.13 -31.59 25.07
N CYS A 1193 -1.87 -30.75 25.79
CA CYS A 1193 -1.58 -29.33 25.99
C CYS A 1193 -1.37 -29.05 27.49
N SER A 1194 -0.55 -28.07 27.83
CA SER A 1194 -0.29 -27.68 29.23
C SER A 1194 0.08 -26.20 29.35
N TYR A 1195 -0.32 -25.56 30.44
CA TYR A 1195 0.29 -24.32 30.92
C TYR A 1195 1.33 -24.68 31.97
N LYS A 1196 2.59 -24.30 31.75
CA LYS A 1196 3.69 -24.51 32.72
C LYS A 1196 4.22 -23.13 33.11
N PRO A 1197 3.89 -22.61 34.32
CA PRO A 1197 4.37 -21.31 34.80
C PRO A 1197 5.90 -21.20 34.72
N ASP A 1198 6.42 -19.99 34.47
CA ASP A 1198 7.86 -19.75 34.57
C ASP A 1198 8.29 -19.79 36.05
N PRO A 1199 9.24 -20.66 36.45
CA PRO A 1199 9.69 -20.76 37.84
C PRO A 1199 10.46 -19.53 38.35
N ARG A 1200 10.77 -18.55 37.49
CA ARG A 1200 11.40 -17.27 37.87
C ARG A 1200 10.38 -16.18 38.19
N TYR A 1201 9.19 -16.24 37.56
CA TYR A 1201 8.11 -15.25 37.69
C TYR A 1201 6.75 -15.99 37.73
N PRO A 1202 6.40 -16.62 38.87
CA PRO A 1202 5.21 -17.45 38.97
C PRO A 1202 3.93 -16.62 39.10
N ILE A 1203 3.23 -16.40 37.97
CA ILE A 1203 1.91 -15.74 37.97
C ILE A 1203 0.88 -16.60 38.70
N VAL A 1204 0.26 -16.03 39.73
CA VAL A 1204 -0.93 -16.56 40.42
C VAL A 1204 -2.18 -16.05 39.69
N TRP A 1205 -2.92 -16.98 39.07
CA TRP A 1205 -4.13 -16.67 38.32
C TRP A 1205 -5.37 -16.73 39.19
N LYS A 1206 -6.09 -15.61 39.32
CA LYS A 1206 -7.47 -15.58 39.81
C LYS A 1206 -8.43 -15.81 38.63
N LEU A 1207 -9.19 -16.90 38.73
CA LEU A 1207 -10.09 -17.41 37.71
C LEU A 1207 -11.50 -17.49 38.31
N ASP A 1208 -12.46 -16.88 37.63
CA ASP A 1208 -13.88 -16.79 37.98
C ASP A 1208 -14.72 -16.93 36.68
#